data_AF-A0A661Q822-F1
#
_entry.id   AF-A0A661Q822-F1
#
_cell.length_a   1.000
_cell.length_b   1.000
_cell.length_c   1.000
_cell.angle_alpha   90.00
_cell.angle_beta   90.00
_cell.angle_gamma   90.00
#
_symmetry.space_group_name_H-M   'P 1'
#
loop_
_entity.id
_entity.type
_entity.pdbx_description
1 polymer ?
#
loop_
_entity_poly.entity_id
_entity_poly.type
_entity_poly.pdbx_seq_one_letter_code
_entity_poly.pdbx_strand_id
1 'polypeptide(L)'
;MSNDPLNVIFLWHMHQPDYRDAEAGRSMLPWVRLHGVKDYLDMVTILDDFPNVKQNFNLVPSLLDQLQGYVDGTLTDKDLELTIKKADTLTVEDRVHILGSFFHAHWDNMVKPFPRYWELLKMRGFHLAPEKLDATLNEVQRYFSTQDFLDLQVWYNIIWIDPVFREQYKLLPDLIRRGRNFSETDKVALLDIQQKILSQIIPAYRQRQESGRIELSTTPYYHPILPLLYDTNLAAVSQPHDPLPSLRFSHPEDVSAQIDKAVKRHEFYFGKAPVGMWPSEGSVCQEIMPFFKQAGIKWIATDEGILANSIGREVERNPAEIVKDPAAWYRSYQVDAGGSDGEIDVIFRDHLLSDLIGFVYSHWNEQQAADDFIRRLRDIKSAMGNQVKDRAVAVILDGENAWEHYPADGAPFLRELYGRLNDNPDFAAVTIGDFIEQRSEPAPKLKKIFPGSWINRNFRIWIGHQEDNLAWDYLGQARRELVIFEQQFKEKIKVDQDLQNNIKKAWEHIYIAEGSDWCWWYGDDHSSDNDIDFDKLFRQHLITVYNCINVAIPEHLHRPIIQADKTLYPNSEVTTFIDPKIDGEMGDYYEWRGAIAYDVAQFGGAMHRAEYLVKEIFYGVNREKFFIRIDVERKLLTEDKYRIDLNIVNGRQNKLHCEIYSPDDSEQLFLFYENLQTKRNCKIDERTAGESPAYFAAESIIELALSFKDLTLNPGDDLNFSITINQQGHEVQRIPASGYLHLIVPDPNLEDRMWYV
;
A
#
# COMPACT_ATOMS: atom_id res chain seq x y z
N MET A 1 -0.64 32.95 -29.20
CA MET A 1 -0.66 31.86 -28.21
C MET A 1 0.61 31.06 -28.48
N SER A 2 1.35 30.64 -27.46
CA SER A 2 2.38 29.63 -27.66
C SER A 2 1.67 28.40 -28.22
N ASN A 3 2.16 27.89 -29.35
CA ASN A 3 1.57 26.73 -30.02
C ASN A 3 2.11 25.41 -29.45
N ASP A 4 3.00 25.44 -28.45
CA ASP A 4 3.65 24.24 -27.97
C ASP A 4 2.71 23.45 -27.04
N PRO A 5 2.57 22.13 -27.24
CA PRO A 5 1.79 21.29 -26.35
C PRO A 5 2.47 21.18 -24.97
N LEU A 6 1.69 21.05 -23.91
CA LEU A 6 2.21 20.65 -22.60
C LEU A 6 2.53 19.16 -22.63
N ASN A 7 3.76 18.77 -22.30
CA ASN A 7 4.11 17.36 -22.21
C ASN A 7 3.45 16.74 -20.96
N VAL A 8 2.87 15.57 -21.14
CA VAL A 8 2.28 14.76 -20.07
C VAL A 8 3.02 13.44 -20.03
N ILE A 9 3.62 13.14 -18.88
CA ILE A 9 4.41 11.94 -18.67
C ILE A 9 3.62 11.06 -17.70
N PHE A 10 3.20 9.88 -18.14
CA PHE A 10 2.72 8.83 -17.24
C PHE A 10 3.87 7.85 -17.00
N LEU A 11 4.14 7.55 -15.73
CA LEU A 11 5.04 6.47 -15.32
C LEU A 11 4.28 5.54 -14.37
N TRP A 12 3.96 4.34 -14.87
CA TRP A 12 3.31 3.29 -14.09
C TRP A 12 4.36 2.35 -13.51
N HIS A 13 4.38 2.21 -12.18
CA HIS A 13 5.31 1.35 -11.48
C HIS A 13 4.69 -0.01 -11.17
N MET A 14 5.17 -1.06 -11.83
CA MET A 14 4.67 -2.43 -11.69
C MET A 14 5.58 -3.20 -10.74
N HIS A 15 5.08 -3.48 -9.54
CA HIS A 15 5.86 -4.14 -8.49
C HIS A 15 5.05 -5.21 -7.76
N GLN A 16 5.75 -6.22 -7.27
CA GLN A 16 5.28 -7.14 -6.26
C GLN A 16 6.50 -7.60 -5.45
N PRO A 17 6.36 -7.78 -4.12
CA PRO A 17 7.35 -8.43 -3.28
C PRO A 17 7.81 -9.78 -3.84
N ASP A 18 9.02 -10.22 -3.47
CA ASP A 18 9.46 -11.59 -3.75
C ASP A 18 8.78 -12.58 -2.79
N TYR A 19 7.65 -13.14 -3.20
CA TYR A 19 6.86 -14.06 -2.39
C TYR A 19 7.43 -15.49 -2.37
N ARG A 20 8.54 -15.77 -3.07
CA ARG A 20 9.08 -17.13 -3.19
C ARG A 20 9.66 -17.61 -1.86
N ASP A 21 8.97 -18.55 -1.24
CA ASP A 21 9.46 -19.25 -0.05
C ASP A 21 10.41 -20.38 -0.48
N ALA A 22 11.69 -20.20 -0.14
CA ALA A 22 12.74 -21.16 -0.49
C ALA A 22 12.65 -22.50 0.26
N GLU A 23 11.93 -22.56 1.38
CA GLU A 23 11.68 -23.79 2.13
C GLU A 23 10.47 -24.53 1.56
N ALA A 24 9.37 -23.82 1.30
CA ALA A 24 8.15 -24.41 0.75
C ALA A 24 8.26 -24.75 -0.76
N GLY A 25 9.20 -24.12 -1.48
CA GLY A 25 9.39 -24.32 -2.92
C GLY A 25 8.26 -23.74 -3.77
N ARG A 26 7.52 -22.76 -3.25
CA ARG A 26 6.36 -22.11 -3.89
C ARG A 26 6.24 -20.66 -3.44
N SER A 27 5.40 -19.89 -4.12
CA SER A 27 5.00 -18.55 -3.69
C SER A 27 4.12 -18.63 -2.45
N MET A 28 4.40 -17.83 -1.42
CA MET A 28 3.59 -17.79 -0.20
C MET A 28 2.23 -17.13 -0.44
N LEU A 29 2.20 -16.10 -1.29
CA LEU A 29 1.02 -15.33 -1.65
C LEU A 29 0.74 -15.41 -3.16
N PRO A 30 -0.53 -15.32 -3.59
CA PRO A 30 -0.92 -15.51 -4.99
C PRO A 30 -0.79 -14.24 -5.84
N TRP A 31 -0.43 -13.09 -5.23
CA TRP A 31 -0.59 -11.76 -5.82
C TRP A 31 0.07 -11.56 -7.17
N VAL A 32 1.28 -12.08 -7.38
CA VAL A 32 1.96 -12.01 -8.70
C VAL A 32 1.13 -12.65 -9.81
N ARG A 33 0.49 -13.80 -9.56
CA ARG A 33 -0.34 -14.48 -10.55
C ARG A 33 -1.63 -13.72 -10.78
N LEU A 34 -2.26 -13.26 -9.70
CA LEU A 34 -3.57 -12.60 -9.75
C LEU A 34 -3.47 -11.23 -10.42
N HIS A 35 -2.57 -10.35 -9.97
CA HIS A 35 -2.29 -9.08 -10.66
C HIS A 35 -1.72 -9.32 -12.06
N GLY A 36 -0.97 -10.41 -12.27
CA GLY A 36 -0.49 -10.81 -13.60
C GLY A 36 -1.59 -10.95 -14.65
N VAL A 37 -2.74 -11.52 -14.28
CA VAL A 37 -3.87 -11.69 -15.21
C VAL A 37 -4.82 -10.50 -15.25
N LYS A 38 -4.55 -9.46 -14.46
CA LYS A 38 -5.43 -8.33 -14.20
C LYS A 38 -4.85 -6.97 -14.60
N ASP A 39 -3.64 -6.64 -14.14
CA ASP A 39 -3.15 -5.26 -14.05
C ASP A 39 -1.94 -4.95 -14.95
N TYR A 40 -1.37 -5.95 -15.62
CA TYR A 40 -0.12 -5.76 -16.38
C TYR A 40 -0.33 -5.72 -17.89
N LEU A 41 -1.10 -6.65 -18.47
CA LEU A 41 -1.20 -6.78 -19.93
C LEU A 41 -2.20 -5.77 -20.53
N ASP A 42 -3.33 -5.57 -19.86
CA ASP A 42 -4.39 -4.62 -20.20
C ASP A 42 -3.84 -3.18 -20.27
N MET A 43 -3.06 -2.76 -19.29
CA MET A 43 -2.52 -1.40 -19.18
C MET A 43 -1.60 -1.02 -20.34
N VAL A 44 -0.87 -1.98 -20.90
CA VAL A 44 0.00 -1.73 -22.06
C VAL A 44 -0.73 -1.91 -23.40
N THR A 45 -1.72 -2.82 -23.45
CA THR A 45 -2.47 -3.11 -24.68
C THR A 45 -3.54 -2.07 -24.99
N ILE A 46 -4.10 -1.39 -23.99
CA ILE A 46 -5.04 -0.27 -24.18
C ILE A 46 -4.47 0.85 -25.07
N LEU A 47 -3.14 1.02 -25.10
CA LEU A 47 -2.46 2.02 -25.93
C LEU A 47 -2.56 1.74 -27.43
N ASP A 48 -2.96 0.54 -27.84
CA ASP A 48 -3.17 0.22 -29.26
C ASP A 48 -4.36 1.01 -29.83
N ASP A 49 -5.32 1.41 -28.98
CA ASP A 49 -6.46 2.24 -29.35
C ASP A 49 -6.12 3.74 -29.42
N PHE A 50 -4.97 4.16 -28.88
CA PHE A 50 -4.58 5.58 -28.71
C PHE A 50 -3.16 5.86 -29.24
N PRO A 51 -2.97 5.85 -30.58
CA PRO A 51 -1.65 5.87 -31.23
C PRO A 51 -0.79 7.11 -30.98
N ASN A 52 -1.35 8.21 -30.47
CA ASN A 52 -0.60 9.42 -30.10
C ASN A 52 -0.27 9.49 -28.61
N VAL A 53 -0.82 8.60 -27.79
CA VAL A 53 -0.49 8.50 -26.37
C VAL A 53 0.74 7.61 -26.22
N LYS A 54 1.86 8.16 -25.75
CA LYS A 54 3.02 7.39 -25.28
C LYS A 54 3.07 7.39 -23.76
N GLN A 55 3.67 6.35 -23.19
CA GLN A 55 3.78 6.18 -21.74
C GLN A 55 5.10 5.55 -21.33
N ASN A 56 5.35 5.56 -20.03
CA ASN A 56 6.50 4.94 -19.41
C ASN A 56 6.01 3.86 -18.46
N PHE A 57 6.64 2.71 -18.50
CA PHE A 57 6.39 1.63 -17.57
C PHE A 57 7.68 1.27 -16.87
N ASN A 58 7.60 1.11 -15.56
CA ASN A 58 8.67 0.58 -14.75
C ASN A 58 8.28 -0.83 -14.32
N LEU A 59 9.11 -1.82 -14.59
CA LEU A 59 8.85 -3.20 -14.17
C LEU A 59 9.99 -3.69 -13.28
N VAL A 60 9.66 -4.09 -12.06
CA VAL A 60 10.65 -4.58 -11.10
C VAL A 60 11.19 -5.96 -11.54
N PRO A 61 12.53 -6.17 -11.54
CA PRO A 61 13.13 -7.43 -11.97
C PRO A 61 12.64 -8.68 -11.21
N SER A 62 12.43 -8.58 -9.90
CA SER A 62 11.90 -9.68 -9.07
C SER A 62 10.48 -10.08 -9.49
N LEU A 63 9.61 -9.12 -9.84
CA LEU A 63 8.29 -9.38 -10.40
C LEU A 63 8.38 -10.16 -11.72
N LEU A 64 9.24 -9.73 -12.65
CA LEU A 64 9.40 -10.38 -13.95
C LEU A 64 9.86 -11.84 -13.82
N ASP A 65 10.78 -12.12 -12.90
CA ASP A 65 11.23 -13.49 -12.61
C ASP A 65 10.11 -14.37 -12.04
N GLN A 66 9.25 -13.82 -11.18
CA GLN A 66 8.12 -14.56 -10.64
C GLN A 66 7.05 -14.83 -11.71
N LEU A 67 6.70 -13.84 -12.53
CA LEU A 67 5.80 -14.01 -13.68
C LEU A 67 6.32 -15.10 -14.63
N GLN A 68 7.61 -15.05 -14.99
CA GLN A 68 8.23 -16.06 -15.83
C GLN A 68 8.20 -17.44 -15.16
N GLY A 69 8.37 -17.52 -13.84
CA GLY A 69 8.24 -18.76 -13.08
C GLY A 69 6.86 -19.42 -13.21
N TYR A 70 5.77 -18.65 -13.19
CA TYR A 70 4.43 -19.16 -13.46
C TYR A 70 4.27 -19.58 -14.93
N VAL A 71 4.80 -18.79 -15.86
CA VAL A 71 4.77 -19.10 -17.31
C VAL A 71 5.48 -20.42 -17.63
N ASP A 72 6.62 -20.67 -16.99
CA ASP A 72 7.42 -21.88 -17.18
C ASP A 72 6.91 -23.08 -16.37
N GLY A 73 5.96 -22.87 -15.45
CA GLY A 73 5.46 -23.89 -14.53
C GLY A 73 6.45 -24.30 -13.44
N THR A 74 7.49 -23.48 -13.20
CA THR A 74 8.48 -23.69 -12.12
C THR A 74 8.08 -23.02 -10.81
N LEU A 75 7.05 -22.17 -10.84
CA LEU A 75 6.47 -21.52 -9.68
C LEU A 75 4.97 -21.81 -9.61
N THR A 76 4.47 -22.00 -8.40
CA THR A 76 3.05 -22.14 -8.07
C THR A 76 2.78 -21.40 -6.76
N ASP A 77 1.51 -21.24 -6.40
CA ASP A 77 1.05 -20.76 -5.10
C ASP A 77 0.00 -21.72 -4.52
N LYS A 78 -0.30 -21.59 -3.22
CA LYS A 78 -1.27 -22.45 -2.54
C LYS A 78 -2.66 -22.36 -3.16
N ASP A 79 -3.09 -21.17 -3.60
CA ASP A 79 -4.43 -20.97 -4.16
C ASP A 79 -4.53 -21.58 -5.57
N LEU A 80 -3.46 -21.55 -6.36
CA LEU A 80 -3.38 -22.26 -7.63
C LEU A 80 -3.38 -23.78 -7.45
N GLU A 81 -2.58 -24.32 -6.52
CA GLU A 81 -2.57 -25.75 -6.18
C GLU A 81 -3.97 -26.23 -5.77
N LEU A 82 -4.65 -25.45 -4.93
CA LEU A 82 -6.00 -25.74 -4.46
C LEU A 82 -7.06 -25.53 -5.53
N THR A 83 -6.86 -24.62 -6.49
CA THR A 83 -7.73 -24.50 -7.66
C THR A 83 -7.58 -25.73 -8.57
N ILE A 84 -6.36 -26.19 -8.84
CA ILE A 84 -6.10 -27.36 -9.70
C ILE A 84 -6.71 -28.64 -9.10
N LYS A 85 -6.65 -28.78 -7.78
CA LYS A 85 -7.21 -29.94 -7.07
C LYS A 85 -8.71 -30.09 -7.35
N LYS A 86 -9.15 -31.32 -7.65
CA LYS A 86 -10.56 -31.62 -7.90
C LYS A 86 -11.38 -31.37 -6.64
N ALA A 87 -12.56 -30.74 -6.80
CA ALA A 87 -13.37 -30.32 -5.66
C ALA A 87 -13.82 -31.50 -4.77
N ASP A 88 -14.00 -32.70 -5.34
CA ASP A 88 -14.38 -33.92 -4.63
C ASP A 88 -13.22 -34.54 -3.83
N THR A 89 -11.99 -34.09 -4.04
CA THR A 89 -10.78 -34.56 -3.35
C THR A 89 -10.26 -33.59 -2.29
N LEU A 90 -10.88 -32.41 -2.13
CA LEU A 90 -10.48 -31.42 -1.14
C LEU A 90 -10.63 -31.97 0.29
N THR A 91 -9.56 -31.87 1.08
CA THR A 91 -9.60 -32.19 2.52
C THR A 91 -10.32 -31.10 3.29
N VAL A 92 -10.50 -31.29 4.60
CA VAL A 92 -11.09 -30.25 5.45
C VAL A 92 -10.18 -29.02 5.51
N GLU A 93 -8.88 -29.23 5.63
CA GLU A 93 -7.88 -28.16 5.65
C GLU A 93 -7.87 -27.37 4.34
N ASP A 94 -7.97 -28.05 3.20
CA ASP A 94 -8.08 -27.39 1.89
C ASP A 94 -9.32 -26.50 1.81
N ARG A 95 -10.47 -27.02 2.27
CA ARG A 95 -11.75 -26.29 2.26
C ARG A 95 -11.72 -25.07 3.15
N VAL A 96 -11.15 -25.20 4.35
CA VAL A 96 -10.95 -24.10 5.28
C VAL A 96 -10.10 -23.01 4.64
N HIS A 97 -8.97 -23.38 4.04
CA HIS A 97 -8.11 -22.43 3.33
C HIS A 97 -8.85 -21.71 2.19
N ILE A 98 -9.54 -22.47 1.33
CA ILE A 98 -10.32 -21.89 0.20
C ILE A 98 -11.35 -20.88 0.71
N LEU A 99 -12.09 -21.18 1.78
CA LEU A 99 -13.07 -20.23 2.32
C LEU A 99 -12.43 -19.00 2.97
N GLY A 100 -11.18 -19.11 3.42
CA GLY A 100 -10.37 -17.99 3.88
C GLY A 100 -9.96 -17.08 2.72
N SER A 101 -9.25 -17.64 1.73
CA SER A 101 -8.54 -16.84 0.70
C SER A 101 -9.31 -16.57 -0.59
N PHE A 102 -10.30 -17.40 -0.99
CA PHE A 102 -10.93 -17.28 -2.32
C PHE A 102 -11.97 -16.15 -2.40
N PHE A 103 -11.99 -15.26 -1.42
CA PHE A 103 -12.77 -14.02 -1.39
C PHE A 103 -11.89 -12.77 -1.18
N HIS A 104 -10.57 -12.93 -1.24
CA HIS A 104 -9.64 -11.81 -1.27
C HIS A 104 -9.74 -11.11 -2.64
N ALA A 105 -10.66 -10.16 -2.74
CA ALA A 105 -10.93 -9.31 -3.90
C ALA A 105 -11.83 -8.16 -3.43
N HIS A 106 -11.87 -7.03 -4.15
CA HIS A 106 -12.77 -5.94 -3.81
C HIS A 106 -14.25 -6.34 -3.95
N TRP A 107 -14.98 -6.45 -2.84
CA TRP A 107 -16.31 -7.07 -2.84
C TRP A 107 -17.34 -6.33 -3.70
N ASP A 108 -17.36 -5.00 -3.67
CA ASP A 108 -18.34 -4.21 -4.43
C ASP A 108 -18.19 -4.34 -5.95
N ASN A 109 -16.95 -4.39 -6.45
CA ASN A 109 -16.67 -4.38 -7.89
C ASN A 109 -16.43 -5.77 -8.46
N MET A 110 -15.92 -6.70 -7.65
CA MET A 110 -15.45 -8.01 -8.10
C MET A 110 -16.29 -9.18 -7.59
N VAL A 111 -17.06 -9.02 -6.50
CA VAL A 111 -17.84 -10.12 -5.90
C VAL A 111 -19.35 -9.91 -6.04
N LYS A 112 -19.89 -8.83 -5.47
CA LYS A 112 -21.33 -8.48 -5.46
C LYS A 112 -21.98 -8.47 -6.85
N PRO A 113 -21.30 -8.03 -7.94
CA PRO A 113 -21.90 -8.03 -9.27
C PRO A 113 -22.22 -9.43 -9.81
N PHE A 114 -21.65 -10.50 -9.22
CA PHE A 114 -21.84 -11.88 -9.66
C PHE A 114 -22.69 -12.66 -8.65
N PRO A 115 -24.00 -12.90 -8.93
CA PRO A 115 -24.95 -13.37 -7.92
C PRO A 115 -24.56 -14.65 -7.19
N ARG A 116 -23.95 -15.62 -7.91
CA ARG A 116 -23.49 -16.87 -7.31
C ARG A 116 -22.27 -16.67 -6.44
N TYR A 117 -21.32 -15.84 -6.85
CA TYR A 117 -20.12 -15.61 -6.05
C TYR A 117 -20.46 -14.86 -4.76
N TRP A 118 -21.37 -13.87 -4.85
CA TRP A 118 -21.95 -13.20 -3.68
C TRP A 118 -22.74 -14.15 -2.77
N GLU A 119 -23.49 -15.09 -3.33
CA GLU A 119 -24.17 -16.14 -2.55
C GLU A 119 -23.17 -17.01 -1.77
N LEU A 120 -22.06 -17.42 -2.39
CA LEU A 120 -21.02 -18.21 -1.72
C LEU A 120 -20.34 -17.42 -0.60
N LEU A 121 -20.07 -16.13 -0.79
CA LEU A 121 -19.54 -15.27 0.28
C LEU A 121 -20.53 -15.14 1.45
N LYS A 122 -21.84 -14.94 1.16
CA LYS A 122 -22.89 -14.93 2.18
C LYS A 122 -22.98 -16.24 2.97
N MET A 123 -22.82 -17.38 2.29
CA MET A 123 -22.79 -18.69 2.93
C MET A 123 -21.56 -18.85 3.83
N ARG A 124 -20.42 -18.28 3.42
CA ARG A 124 -19.16 -18.29 4.19
C ARG A 124 -19.23 -17.37 5.41
N GLY A 125 -19.96 -16.26 5.30
CA GLY A 125 -20.09 -15.22 6.32
C GLY A 125 -19.12 -14.05 6.08
N PHE A 126 -19.55 -12.85 6.43
CA PHE A 126 -18.80 -11.62 6.18
C PHE A 126 -17.73 -11.32 7.24
N HIS A 127 -18.01 -11.67 8.50
CA HIS A 127 -17.14 -11.31 9.63
C HIS A 127 -16.59 -12.57 10.26
N LEU A 128 -15.31 -12.81 10.05
CA LEU A 128 -14.58 -13.91 10.65
C LEU A 128 -13.59 -13.32 11.65
N ALA A 129 -13.84 -13.51 12.94
CA ALA A 129 -12.92 -13.06 13.99
C ALA A 129 -11.55 -13.75 13.81
N PRO A 130 -10.43 -13.01 13.67
CA PRO A 130 -9.12 -13.58 13.35
C PRO A 130 -8.69 -14.71 14.29
N GLU A 131 -8.95 -14.53 15.59
CA GLU A 131 -8.58 -15.48 16.65
C GLU A 131 -9.42 -16.78 16.67
N LYS A 132 -10.52 -16.83 15.91
CA LYS A 132 -11.35 -18.04 15.72
C LYS A 132 -11.54 -18.38 14.24
N LEU A 133 -10.72 -17.82 13.36
CA LEU A 133 -10.89 -17.92 11.91
C LEU A 133 -10.98 -19.39 11.47
N ASP A 134 -9.96 -20.19 11.78
CA ASP A 134 -9.90 -21.60 11.40
C ASP A 134 -11.04 -22.42 12.00
N ALA A 135 -11.39 -22.17 13.27
CA ALA A 135 -12.48 -22.88 13.94
C ALA A 135 -13.82 -22.57 13.27
N THR A 136 -14.08 -21.29 12.98
CA THR A 136 -15.30 -20.82 12.34
C THR A 136 -15.41 -21.38 10.92
N LEU A 137 -14.35 -21.30 10.13
CA LEU A 137 -14.32 -21.82 8.76
C LEU A 137 -14.47 -23.35 8.72
N ASN A 138 -13.92 -24.08 9.70
CA ASN A 138 -14.09 -25.54 9.81
C ASN A 138 -15.54 -25.95 10.11
N GLU A 139 -16.30 -25.11 10.81
CA GLU A 139 -17.74 -25.32 10.99
C GLU A 139 -18.51 -24.97 9.70
N VAL A 140 -18.23 -23.80 9.13
CA VAL A 140 -18.91 -23.26 7.94
C VAL A 140 -18.76 -24.17 6.72
N GLN A 141 -17.57 -24.76 6.49
CA GLN A 141 -17.33 -25.61 5.32
C GLN A 141 -18.26 -26.83 5.24
N ARG A 142 -18.87 -27.26 6.36
CA ARG A 142 -19.83 -28.39 6.38
C ARG A 142 -21.13 -28.08 5.65
N TYR A 143 -21.45 -26.80 5.47
CA TYR A 143 -22.62 -26.33 4.73
C TYR A 143 -22.37 -26.16 3.23
N PHE A 144 -21.11 -26.30 2.78
CA PHE A 144 -20.72 -26.24 1.38
C PHE A 144 -20.69 -27.65 0.77
N SER A 145 -21.38 -27.82 -0.35
CA SER A 145 -21.29 -29.01 -1.19
C SER A 145 -20.01 -29.00 -2.04
N THR A 146 -19.67 -30.15 -2.61
CA THR A 146 -18.59 -30.25 -3.62
C THR A 146 -18.80 -29.28 -4.78
N GLN A 147 -20.05 -29.07 -5.22
CA GLN A 147 -20.34 -28.14 -6.31
C GLN A 147 -20.16 -26.68 -5.88
N ASP A 148 -20.43 -26.33 -4.62
CA ASP A 148 -20.16 -24.98 -4.10
C ASP A 148 -18.65 -24.67 -4.11
N PHE A 149 -17.81 -25.64 -3.73
CA PHE A 149 -16.36 -25.50 -3.83
C PHE A 149 -15.85 -25.41 -5.27
N LEU A 150 -16.39 -26.21 -6.19
CA LEU A 150 -16.03 -26.11 -7.60
C LEU A 150 -16.46 -24.76 -8.19
N ASP A 151 -17.65 -24.29 -7.83
CA ASP A 151 -18.13 -22.97 -8.25
C ASP A 151 -17.23 -21.85 -7.70
N LEU A 152 -16.80 -21.95 -6.44
CA LEU A 152 -15.90 -21.00 -5.80
C LEU A 152 -14.50 -20.99 -6.45
N GLN A 153 -13.92 -22.16 -6.73
CA GLN A 153 -12.64 -22.28 -7.42
C GLN A 153 -12.66 -21.56 -8.79
N VAL A 154 -13.75 -21.71 -9.54
CA VAL A 154 -13.90 -21.07 -10.85
C VAL A 154 -14.16 -19.57 -10.71
N TRP A 155 -15.06 -19.15 -9.82
CA TRP A 155 -15.36 -17.73 -9.64
C TRP A 155 -14.16 -16.92 -9.19
N TYR A 156 -13.43 -17.39 -8.18
CA TYR A 156 -12.21 -16.74 -7.70
C TYR A 156 -11.21 -16.51 -8.83
N ASN A 157 -11.06 -17.44 -9.78
CA ASN A 157 -10.12 -17.25 -10.88
C ASN A 157 -10.67 -16.40 -12.04
N ILE A 158 -11.99 -16.34 -12.24
CA ILE A 158 -12.61 -15.46 -13.26
C ILE A 158 -12.51 -13.99 -12.87
N ILE A 159 -12.83 -13.67 -11.61
CA ILE A 159 -12.92 -12.29 -11.13
C ILE A 159 -11.58 -11.58 -11.04
N TRP A 160 -10.48 -12.32 -11.07
CA TRP A 160 -9.12 -11.76 -11.16
C TRP A 160 -8.65 -11.57 -12.60
N ILE A 161 -9.29 -12.14 -13.61
CA ILE A 161 -8.94 -11.83 -15.01
C ILE A 161 -9.48 -10.45 -15.35
N ASP A 162 -8.68 -9.55 -15.92
CA ASP A 162 -9.14 -8.22 -16.33
C ASP A 162 -10.44 -8.27 -17.18
N PRO A 163 -11.42 -7.37 -16.98
CA PRO A 163 -12.65 -7.33 -17.75
C PRO A 163 -12.49 -7.33 -19.28
N VAL A 164 -11.46 -6.67 -19.83
CA VAL A 164 -11.19 -6.68 -21.28
C VAL A 164 -10.89 -8.10 -21.74
N PHE A 165 -10.11 -8.88 -20.99
CA PHE A 165 -9.85 -10.28 -21.33
C PHE A 165 -11.07 -11.18 -21.11
N ARG A 166 -11.93 -10.88 -20.12
CA ARG A 166 -13.22 -11.57 -19.96
C ARG A 166 -14.09 -11.46 -21.20
N GLU A 167 -14.03 -10.35 -21.93
CA GLU A 167 -14.78 -10.18 -23.18
C GLU A 167 -14.09 -10.84 -24.38
N GLN A 168 -12.75 -10.80 -24.44
CA GLN A 168 -11.97 -11.32 -25.58
C GLN A 168 -11.98 -12.85 -25.66
N TYR A 169 -11.84 -13.56 -24.54
CA TYR A 169 -11.79 -15.03 -24.53
C TYR A 169 -13.20 -15.63 -24.49
N LYS A 170 -13.69 -16.14 -25.63
CA LYS A 170 -15.06 -16.68 -25.83
C LYS A 170 -15.62 -17.59 -24.73
N LEU A 171 -14.77 -18.31 -23.98
CA LEU A 171 -15.20 -19.14 -22.87
C LEU A 171 -15.72 -18.31 -21.68
N LEU A 172 -15.05 -17.21 -21.34
CA LEU A 172 -15.32 -16.44 -20.12
C LEU A 172 -16.73 -15.81 -20.11
N PRO A 173 -17.24 -15.20 -21.21
CA PRO A 173 -18.62 -14.72 -21.23
C PRO A 173 -19.65 -15.83 -21.03
N ASP A 174 -19.38 -17.05 -21.52
CA ASP A 174 -20.27 -18.19 -21.31
C ASP A 174 -20.28 -18.64 -19.84
N LEU A 175 -19.09 -18.73 -19.21
CA LEU A 175 -18.98 -19.06 -17.79
C LEU A 175 -19.68 -18.01 -16.91
N ILE A 176 -19.43 -16.73 -17.15
CA ILE A 176 -20.07 -15.63 -16.41
C ILE A 176 -21.60 -15.69 -16.56
N ARG A 177 -22.10 -15.92 -17.79
CA ARG A 177 -23.55 -16.04 -18.05
C ARG A 177 -24.17 -17.27 -17.39
N ARG A 178 -23.50 -18.42 -17.40
CA ARG A 178 -23.95 -19.64 -16.69
C ARG A 178 -23.98 -19.40 -15.17
N GLY A 179 -22.94 -18.76 -14.67
CA GLY A 179 -22.79 -18.27 -13.30
C GLY A 179 -22.70 -19.32 -12.19
N ARG A 180 -23.05 -20.59 -12.44
CA ARG A 180 -23.02 -21.69 -11.46
C ARG A 180 -22.95 -23.04 -12.15
N ASN A 181 -22.79 -24.11 -11.37
CA ASN A 181 -22.69 -25.48 -11.84
C ASN A 181 -21.55 -25.62 -12.86
N PHE A 182 -20.38 -25.10 -12.52
CA PHE A 182 -19.19 -25.27 -13.34
C PHE A 182 -18.69 -26.71 -13.27
N SER A 183 -17.99 -27.13 -14.31
CA SER A 183 -17.37 -28.45 -14.40
C SER A 183 -15.85 -28.36 -14.20
N GLU A 184 -15.22 -29.47 -13.87
CA GLU A 184 -13.75 -29.57 -13.81
C GLU A 184 -13.11 -29.21 -15.17
N THR A 185 -13.79 -29.50 -16.29
CA THR A 185 -13.34 -29.10 -17.62
C THR A 185 -13.39 -27.59 -17.82
N ASP A 186 -14.41 -26.90 -17.30
CA ASP A 186 -14.48 -25.43 -17.33
C ASP A 186 -13.30 -24.84 -16.54
N LYS A 187 -13.00 -25.39 -15.36
CA LYS A 187 -11.89 -24.96 -14.50
C LYS A 187 -10.53 -25.11 -15.18
N VAL A 188 -10.26 -26.25 -15.81
CA VAL A 188 -9.01 -26.46 -16.56
C VAL A 188 -8.90 -25.45 -17.71
N ALA A 189 -9.97 -25.25 -18.49
CA ALA A 189 -9.94 -24.32 -19.61
C ALA A 189 -9.80 -22.85 -19.17
N LEU A 190 -10.30 -22.49 -17.99
CA LEU A 190 -10.06 -21.18 -17.35
C LEU A 190 -8.59 -20.99 -16.99
N LEU A 191 -7.95 -21.99 -16.36
CA LEU A 191 -6.54 -21.93 -16.01
C LEU A 191 -5.64 -21.83 -17.24
N ASP A 192 -6.00 -22.51 -18.34
CA ASP A 192 -5.31 -22.36 -19.63
C ASP A 192 -5.38 -20.92 -20.18
N ILE A 193 -6.45 -20.17 -19.88
CA ILE A 193 -6.58 -18.76 -20.26
C ILE A 193 -5.66 -17.89 -19.38
N GLN A 194 -5.65 -18.11 -18.06
CA GLN A 194 -4.72 -17.40 -17.17
C GLN A 194 -3.27 -17.61 -17.64
N GLN A 195 -2.87 -18.84 -17.94
CA GLN A 195 -1.53 -19.14 -18.44
C GLN A 195 -1.20 -18.38 -19.74
N LYS A 196 -2.17 -18.29 -20.66
CA LYS A 196 -2.00 -17.54 -21.91
C LYS A 196 -1.82 -16.05 -21.66
N ILE A 197 -2.60 -15.45 -20.75
CA ILE A 197 -2.47 -14.03 -20.40
C ILE A 197 -1.09 -13.77 -19.81
N LEU A 198 -0.67 -14.55 -18.81
CA LEU A 198 0.65 -14.41 -18.18
C LEU A 198 1.79 -14.50 -19.21
N SER A 199 1.71 -15.46 -20.14
CA SER A 199 2.75 -15.67 -21.17
C SER A 199 2.88 -14.50 -22.17
N GLN A 200 1.88 -13.61 -22.23
CA GLN A 200 1.86 -12.48 -23.16
C GLN A 200 2.42 -11.19 -22.57
N ILE A 201 2.52 -11.06 -21.23
CA ILE A 201 2.91 -9.82 -20.54
C ILE A 201 4.27 -9.32 -21.05
N ILE A 202 5.35 -10.06 -20.79
CA ILE A 202 6.72 -9.63 -21.14
C ILE A 202 6.87 -9.37 -22.65
N PRO A 203 6.40 -10.26 -23.56
CA PRO A 203 6.42 -9.98 -24.99
C PRO A 203 5.66 -8.72 -25.40
N ALA A 204 4.50 -8.45 -24.79
CA ALA A 204 3.66 -7.28 -25.12
C ALA A 204 4.36 -5.96 -24.78
N TYR A 205 5.01 -5.88 -23.62
CA TYR A 205 5.83 -4.73 -23.23
C TYR A 205 7.03 -4.57 -24.17
N ARG A 206 7.77 -5.65 -24.44
CA ARG A 206 8.92 -5.62 -25.34
C ARG A 206 8.57 -5.09 -26.72
N GLN A 207 7.50 -5.62 -27.33
CA GLN A 207 7.05 -5.23 -28.67
C GLN A 207 6.72 -3.74 -28.73
N ARG A 208 6.04 -3.21 -27.70
CA ARG A 208 5.63 -1.79 -27.66
C ARG A 208 6.82 -0.87 -27.43
N GLN A 209 7.81 -1.29 -26.64
CA GLN A 209 9.09 -0.59 -26.54
C GLN A 209 9.82 -0.54 -27.89
N GLU A 210 9.91 -1.67 -28.60
CA GLU A 210 10.57 -1.76 -29.91
C GLU A 210 9.90 -0.86 -30.96
N SER A 211 8.58 -0.67 -30.86
CA SER A 211 7.82 0.26 -31.71
C SER A 211 7.89 1.74 -31.29
N GLY A 212 8.56 2.06 -30.17
CA GLY A 212 8.67 3.44 -29.65
C GLY A 212 7.36 4.01 -29.10
N ARG A 213 6.38 3.14 -28.79
CA ARG A 213 5.08 3.51 -28.20
C ARG A 213 5.18 3.71 -26.69
N ILE A 214 6.09 2.99 -26.05
CA ILE A 214 6.39 3.10 -24.63
C ILE A 214 7.89 3.13 -24.39
N GLU A 215 8.29 3.61 -23.22
CA GLU A 215 9.63 3.45 -22.67
C GLU A 215 9.58 2.54 -21.45
N LEU A 216 10.49 1.56 -21.38
CA LEU A 216 10.63 0.68 -20.24
C LEU A 216 11.81 1.13 -19.38
N SER A 217 11.56 1.17 -18.07
CA SER A 217 12.56 1.44 -17.05
C SER A 217 12.60 0.28 -16.05
N THR A 218 13.65 0.24 -15.24
CA THR A 218 13.84 -0.76 -14.19
C THR A 218 13.88 -0.11 -12.81
N THR A 219 13.87 -0.95 -11.77
CA THR A 219 14.13 -0.57 -10.38
C THR A 219 15.26 -1.47 -9.84
N PRO A 220 15.99 -1.11 -8.77
CA PRO A 220 16.92 -2.03 -8.12
C PRO A 220 16.27 -3.39 -7.86
N TYR A 221 17.02 -4.48 -8.01
CA TYR A 221 16.46 -5.80 -8.36
C TYR A 221 15.34 -6.31 -7.45
N TYR A 222 15.56 -6.22 -6.14
CA TYR A 222 14.61 -6.66 -5.11
C TYR A 222 13.91 -5.49 -4.42
N HIS A 223 13.80 -4.35 -5.12
CA HIS A 223 13.13 -3.16 -4.61
C HIS A 223 13.70 -2.58 -3.27
N PRO A 224 15.02 -2.57 -2.99
CA PRO A 224 15.54 -1.97 -1.76
C PRO A 224 15.49 -0.44 -1.76
N ILE A 225 15.42 0.17 -0.57
CA ILE A 225 15.66 1.61 -0.37
C ILE A 225 17.16 1.91 -0.48
N LEU A 226 17.64 2.24 -1.68
CA LEU A 226 19.07 2.41 -1.96
C LEU A 226 19.82 3.35 -1.01
N PRO A 227 19.27 4.52 -0.59
CA PRO A 227 19.93 5.35 0.41
C PRO A 227 20.24 4.61 1.71
N LEU A 228 19.35 3.72 2.17
CA LEU A 228 19.53 2.96 3.42
C LEU A 228 20.51 1.79 3.25
N LEU A 229 20.62 1.20 2.05
CA LEU A 229 21.70 0.24 1.77
C LEU A 229 23.07 0.93 1.75
N TYR A 230 23.15 2.13 1.16
CA TYR A 230 24.38 2.91 1.17
C TYR A 230 24.81 3.22 2.61
N ASP A 231 23.90 3.77 3.42
CA ASP A 231 24.11 4.06 4.83
C ASP A 231 22.79 4.41 5.54
N THR A 232 22.37 3.58 6.50
CA THR A 232 21.15 3.83 7.32
C THR A 232 21.20 5.16 8.06
N ASN A 233 22.39 5.70 8.36
CA ASN A 233 22.49 6.99 9.03
C ASN A 233 22.05 8.17 8.16
N LEU A 234 21.87 7.99 6.84
CA LEU A 234 21.30 9.03 5.98
C LEU A 234 19.85 9.39 6.36
N ALA A 235 19.14 8.49 7.05
CA ALA A 235 17.82 8.79 7.59
C ALA A 235 17.84 9.99 8.55
N ALA A 236 18.90 10.17 9.34
CA ALA A 236 19.01 11.32 10.26
C ALA A 236 18.97 12.70 9.57
N VAL A 237 19.16 12.77 8.24
CA VAL A 237 19.05 14.03 7.49
C VAL A 237 17.59 14.47 7.32
N SER A 238 16.68 13.53 7.02
CA SER A 238 15.25 13.80 6.82
C SER A 238 14.39 13.59 8.08
N GLN A 239 14.90 12.84 9.05
CA GLN A 239 14.22 12.49 10.31
C GLN A 239 15.23 12.48 11.48
N PRO A 240 15.72 13.65 11.93
CA PRO A 240 16.83 13.75 12.89
C PRO A 240 16.51 13.29 14.33
N HIS A 241 15.23 13.05 14.64
CA HIS A 241 14.76 12.68 15.98
C HIS A 241 14.35 11.22 16.09
N ASP A 242 14.26 10.50 14.96
CA ASP A 242 13.89 9.09 14.97
C ASP A 242 15.07 8.23 15.44
N PRO A 243 14.82 7.17 16.23
CA PRO A 243 15.88 6.25 16.60
C PRO A 243 16.35 5.48 15.36
N LEU A 244 17.65 5.19 15.32
CA LEU A 244 18.27 4.39 14.27
C LEU A 244 18.56 2.97 14.77
N PRO A 245 18.78 2.01 13.85
CA PRO A 245 19.19 0.65 14.22
C PRO A 245 20.42 0.64 15.11
N SER A 246 20.50 -0.32 16.04
CA SER A 246 21.64 -0.45 16.95
C SER A 246 22.92 -0.75 16.17
N LEU A 247 22.77 -1.46 15.04
CA LEU A 247 23.80 -1.78 14.09
C LEU A 247 23.64 -0.91 12.84
N ARG A 248 24.56 0.05 12.64
CA ARG A 248 24.65 0.80 11.39
C ARG A 248 24.87 -0.15 10.21
N PHE A 249 23.96 -0.12 9.25
CA PHE A 249 24.05 -0.87 8.00
C PHE A 249 24.55 0.09 6.90
N SER A 250 25.68 -0.23 6.28
CA SER A 250 26.29 0.63 5.26
C SER A 250 27.12 -0.21 4.30
N HIS A 251 26.52 -0.49 3.14
CA HIS A 251 27.03 -1.39 2.12
C HIS A 251 26.80 -0.81 0.71
N PRO A 252 27.60 0.20 0.29
CA PRO A 252 27.55 0.73 -1.06
C PRO A 252 27.77 -0.33 -2.15
N GLU A 253 28.45 -1.43 -1.83
CA GLU A 253 28.59 -2.59 -2.72
C GLU A 253 27.25 -3.26 -3.06
N ASP A 254 26.29 -3.27 -2.13
CA ASP A 254 24.96 -3.86 -2.35
C ASP A 254 24.10 -2.96 -3.24
N VAL A 255 24.29 -1.62 -3.16
CA VAL A 255 23.70 -0.66 -4.11
C VAL A 255 24.13 -0.98 -5.55
N SER A 256 25.44 -1.18 -5.78
CA SER A 256 25.94 -1.60 -7.09
C SER A 256 25.37 -2.96 -7.50
N ALA A 257 25.35 -3.96 -6.62
CA ALA A 257 24.88 -5.30 -6.93
C ALA A 257 23.40 -5.29 -7.36
N GLN A 258 22.54 -4.57 -6.64
CA GLN A 258 21.11 -4.47 -6.92
C GLN A 258 20.83 -3.74 -8.24
N ILE A 259 21.55 -2.66 -8.54
CA ILE A 259 21.44 -1.92 -9.81
C ILE A 259 21.97 -2.74 -10.98
N ASP A 260 23.16 -3.34 -10.87
CA ASP A 260 23.78 -4.12 -11.95
C ASP A 260 22.97 -5.36 -12.31
N LYS A 261 22.43 -6.06 -11.30
CA LYS A 261 21.52 -7.18 -11.52
C LYS A 261 20.27 -6.71 -12.26
N ALA A 262 19.71 -5.56 -11.87
CA ALA A 262 18.48 -5.02 -12.47
C ALA A 262 18.69 -4.69 -13.95
N VAL A 263 19.76 -3.97 -14.28
CA VAL A 263 20.11 -3.63 -15.68
C VAL A 263 20.25 -4.89 -16.54
N LYS A 264 20.98 -5.89 -16.05
CA LYS A 264 21.16 -7.18 -16.77
C LYS A 264 19.84 -7.91 -16.97
N ARG A 265 18.96 -7.89 -15.97
CA ARG A 265 17.67 -8.57 -16.05
C ARG A 265 16.69 -7.87 -16.98
N HIS A 266 16.67 -6.54 -16.97
CA HIS A 266 15.91 -5.75 -17.93
C HIS A 266 16.39 -6.03 -19.36
N GLU A 267 17.72 -6.05 -19.60
CA GLU A 267 18.28 -6.38 -20.90
C GLU A 267 17.93 -7.81 -21.35
N PHE A 268 17.92 -8.77 -20.42
CA PHE A 268 17.53 -10.15 -20.69
C PHE A 268 16.08 -10.25 -21.22
N TYR A 269 15.11 -9.63 -20.54
CA TYR A 269 13.71 -9.73 -20.94
C TYR A 269 13.36 -8.85 -22.16
N PHE A 270 13.87 -7.61 -22.20
CA PHE A 270 13.45 -6.61 -23.17
C PHE A 270 14.46 -6.35 -24.30
N GLY A 271 15.62 -7.00 -24.26
CA GLY A 271 16.64 -6.96 -25.32
C GLY A 271 17.51 -5.69 -25.35
N LYS A 272 17.32 -4.76 -24.41
CA LYS A 272 18.12 -3.53 -24.25
C LYS A 272 18.31 -3.20 -22.79
N ALA A 273 19.48 -2.67 -22.44
CA ALA A 273 19.70 -2.06 -21.13
C ALA A 273 18.75 -0.85 -20.95
N PRO A 274 18.18 -0.65 -19.75
CA PRO A 274 17.31 0.48 -19.47
C PRO A 274 18.12 1.78 -19.42
N VAL A 275 17.54 2.86 -19.92
CA VAL A 275 18.12 4.22 -19.79
C VAL A 275 17.49 4.99 -18.62
N GLY A 276 16.40 4.48 -18.07
CA GLY A 276 15.68 5.04 -16.94
C GLY A 276 15.62 4.10 -15.75
N MET A 277 15.56 4.66 -14.55
CA MET A 277 15.30 3.89 -13.33
C MET A 277 14.33 4.64 -12.42
N TRP A 278 13.31 3.95 -11.91
CA TRP A 278 12.58 4.39 -10.73
C TRP A 278 13.35 3.85 -9.52
N PRO A 279 13.97 4.70 -8.68
CA PRO A 279 14.47 4.23 -7.39
C PRO A 279 13.28 3.77 -6.57
N SER A 280 13.40 2.63 -5.87
CA SER A 280 12.32 2.06 -5.05
C SER A 280 11.70 3.14 -4.16
N GLU A 281 10.37 3.31 -4.24
CA GLU A 281 9.64 4.32 -3.46
C GLU A 281 10.06 5.78 -3.76
N GLY A 282 10.57 6.04 -4.97
CA GLY A 282 11.17 7.33 -5.33
C GLY A 282 12.35 7.72 -4.43
N SER A 283 12.98 6.75 -3.75
CA SER A 283 13.99 7.02 -2.71
C SER A 283 15.33 7.44 -3.27
N VAL A 284 15.77 8.64 -2.93
CA VAL A 284 16.98 9.26 -3.47
C VAL A 284 17.84 9.88 -2.38
N CYS A 285 19.14 10.02 -2.66
CA CYS A 285 20.08 10.88 -1.94
C CYS A 285 21.25 11.24 -2.88
N GLN A 286 22.05 12.25 -2.53
CA GLN A 286 23.15 12.70 -3.38
C GLN A 286 24.24 11.61 -3.55
N GLU A 287 24.42 10.80 -2.53
CA GLU A 287 25.48 9.81 -2.41
C GLU A 287 25.29 8.61 -3.36
N ILE A 288 24.05 8.31 -3.76
CA ILE A 288 23.77 7.19 -4.69
C ILE A 288 23.78 7.60 -6.18
N MET A 289 23.81 8.90 -6.49
CA MET A 289 23.80 9.38 -7.90
C MET A 289 24.92 8.76 -8.77
N PRO A 290 26.17 8.61 -8.29
CA PRO A 290 27.24 8.00 -9.08
C PRO A 290 26.95 6.55 -9.51
N PHE A 291 26.18 5.79 -8.73
CA PHE A 291 25.87 4.38 -9.00
C PHE A 291 24.94 4.23 -10.21
N PHE A 292 23.91 5.08 -10.30
CA PHE A 292 23.05 5.15 -11.49
C PHE A 292 23.86 5.48 -12.75
N LYS A 293 24.76 6.46 -12.67
CA LYS A 293 25.59 6.87 -13.81
C LYS A 293 26.51 5.75 -14.28
N GLN A 294 27.16 5.05 -13.35
CA GLN A 294 28.05 3.92 -13.65
C GLN A 294 27.29 2.77 -14.34
N ALA A 295 26.02 2.57 -13.97
CA ALA A 295 25.16 1.56 -14.57
C ALA A 295 24.55 1.97 -15.93
N GLY A 296 24.85 3.18 -16.43
CA GLY A 296 24.35 3.67 -17.72
C GLY A 296 22.95 4.29 -17.66
N ILE A 297 22.40 4.51 -16.46
CA ILE A 297 21.13 5.19 -16.27
C ILE A 297 21.30 6.68 -16.59
N LYS A 298 20.39 7.21 -17.40
CA LYS A 298 20.37 8.61 -17.86
C LYS A 298 19.36 9.45 -17.09
N TRP A 299 18.26 8.85 -16.65
CA TRP A 299 17.24 9.55 -15.89
C TRP A 299 16.70 8.71 -14.73
N ILE A 300 16.27 9.40 -13.67
CA ILE A 300 15.49 8.86 -12.57
C ILE A 300 14.24 9.71 -12.32
N ALA A 301 13.29 9.22 -11.52
CA ALA A 301 12.16 10.02 -11.07
C ALA A 301 11.93 9.89 -9.56
N THR A 302 11.36 10.93 -8.95
CA THR A 302 11.02 11.02 -7.52
C THR A 302 9.90 12.05 -7.31
N ASP A 303 9.60 12.47 -6.07
CA ASP A 303 8.46 13.32 -5.71
C ASP A 303 8.78 14.82 -5.68
N GLU A 304 7.78 15.67 -5.99
CA GLU A 304 7.92 17.12 -5.89
C GLU A 304 8.33 17.59 -4.48
N GLY A 305 7.95 16.88 -3.42
CA GLY A 305 8.42 17.16 -2.07
C GLY A 305 9.94 17.03 -1.90
N ILE A 306 10.59 16.12 -2.62
CA ILE A 306 12.05 16.01 -2.64
C ILE A 306 12.67 17.20 -3.37
N LEU A 307 12.09 17.63 -4.49
CA LEU A 307 12.52 18.86 -5.15
C LEU A 307 12.39 20.05 -4.18
N ALA A 308 11.28 20.15 -3.45
CA ALA A 308 11.02 21.21 -2.47
C ALA A 308 12.15 21.35 -1.45
N ASN A 309 12.52 20.24 -0.83
CA ASN A 309 13.60 20.21 0.14
C ASN A 309 14.97 20.46 -0.52
N SER A 310 15.17 20.02 -1.77
CA SER A 310 16.42 20.20 -2.52
C SER A 310 16.70 21.66 -2.89
N ILE A 311 15.65 22.44 -3.19
CA ILE A 311 15.77 23.88 -3.52
C ILE A 311 15.44 24.82 -2.36
N GLY A 312 14.99 24.28 -1.22
CA GLY A 312 14.62 25.06 -0.04
C GLY A 312 13.36 25.90 -0.24
N ARG A 313 12.37 25.37 -0.97
CA ARG A 313 11.12 26.06 -1.29
C ARG A 313 9.95 25.09 -1.39
N GLU A 314 8.88 25.34 -0.64
CA GLU A 314 7.66 24.53 -0.67
C GLU A 314 6.89 24.61 -1.99
N VAL A 315 6.12 23.55 -2.27
CA VAL A 315 5.15 23.51 -3.37
C VAL A 315 3.92 24.32 -2.95
N GLU A 316 3.88 25.59 -3.32
CA GLU A 316 2.70 26.43 -3.05
C GLU A 316 1.69 26.33 -4.20
N ARG A 317 0.47 25.91 -3.88
CA ARG A 317 -0.68 25.91 -4.79
C ARG A 317 -1.62 27.08 -4.47
N ASN A 318 -2.35 27.59 -5.47
CA ASN A 318 -3.40 28.60 -5.30
C ASN A 318 -4.74 27.94 -4.91
N PRO A 319 -5.83 28.70 -4.65
CA PRO A 319 -7.13 28.10 -4.30
C PRO A 319 -7.77 27.21 -5.38
N ALA A 320 -7.26 27.25 -6.61
CA ALA A 320 -7.64 26.35 -7.70
C ALA A 320 -6.66 25.16 -7.83
N GLU A 321 -5.80 24.96 -6.83
CA GLU A 321 -4.80 23.89 -6.72
C GLU A 321 -3.68 23.93 -7.77
N ILE A 322 -3.51 25.07 -8.45
CA ILE A 322 -2.45 25.30 -9.43
C ILE A 322 -1.20 25.79 -8.71
N VAL A 323 -0.06 25.16 -8.99
CA VAL A 323 1.25 25.59 -8.50
C VAL A 323 1.54 27.05 -8.90
N LYS A 324 1.95 27.88 -7.93
CA LYS A 324 2.19 29.32 -8.15
C LYS A 324 3.37 29.62 -9.09
N ASP A 325 4.39 28.76 -9.09
CA ASP A 325 5.57 28.86 -9.98
C ASP A 325 5.71 27.61 -10.87
N PRO A 326 4.78 27.39 -11.82
CA PRO A 326 4.74 26.16 -12.61
C PRO A 326 6.01 25.99 -13.47
N ALA A 327 6.71 27.08 -13.79
CA ALA A 327 7.97 27.08 -14.55
C ALA A 327 9.18 26.58 -13.73
N ALA A 328 9.07 26.29 -12.45
CA ALA A 328 10.11 25.59 -11.71
C ALA A 328 9.73 24.14 -11.45
N TRP A 329 8.44 23.86 -11.25
CA TRP A 329 7.96 22.55 -10.80
C TRP A 329 7.74 21.54 -11.93
N TYR A 330 7.32 21.99 -13.11
CA TYR A 330 6.99 21.11 -14.23
C TYR A 330 8.10 21.05 -15.28
N ARG A 331 9.28 20.59 -14.87
CA ARG A 331 10.46 20.36 -15.74
C ARG A 331 11.36 19.28 -15.16
N SER A 332 12.28 18.74 -15.97
CA SER A 332 13.41 18.00 -15.43
C SER A 332 14.45 18.93 -14.80
N TYR A 333 15.23 18.37 -13.89
CA TYR A 333 16.47 18.95 -13.36
C TYR A 333 17.64 18.01 -13.63
N GLN A 334 18.86 18.54 -13.66
CA GLN A 334 20.06 17.72 -13.67
C GLN A 334 20.70 17.68 -12.28
N VAL A 335 21.06 16.49 -11.82
CA VAL A 335 21.82 16.28 -10.57
C VAL A 335 23.22 15.80 -10.93
N ASP A 336 24.22 16.34 -10.22
CA ASP A 336 25.60 15.89 -10.34
C ASP A 336 25.75 14.47 -9.79
N ALA A 337 26.30 13.57 -10.58
CA ALA A 337 26.66 12.20 -10.24
C ALA A 337 28.18 11.97 -10.28
N GLY A 338 28.98 13.04 -10.38
CA GLY A 338 30.44 13.03 -10.37
C GLY A 338 31.09 12.70 -11.72
N GLY A 339 32.26 13.30 -11.99
CA GLY A 339 33.00 13.18 -13.26
C GLY A 339 32.74 14.35 -14.24
N SER A 340 33.46 14.41 -15.36
CA SER A 340 33.42 15.56 -16.29
C SER A 340 32.13 15.70 -17.11
N ASP A 341 31.36 14.61 -17.27
CA ASP A 341 30.05 14.53 -17.97
C ASP A 341 29.00 13.76 -17.11
N GLY A 342 29.16 13.86 -15.80
CA GLY A 342 28.52 13.03 -14.78
C GLY A 342 27.11 13.43 -14.40
N GLU A 343 26.26 13.93 -15.28
CA GLU A 343 24.91 14.36 -14.88
C GLU A 343 23.85 13.28 -15.15
N ILE A 344 22.80 13.29 -14.32
CA ILE A 344 21.58 12.49 -14.45
C ILE A 344 20.39 13.43 -14.45
N ASP A 345 19.44 13.20 -15.36
CA ASP A 345 18.17 13.91 -15.38
C ASP A 345 17.21 13.35 -14.32
N VAL A 346 16.54 14.23 -13.58
CA VAL A 346 15.56 13.87 -12.55
C VAL A 346 14.22 14.49 -12.90
N ILE A 347 13.20 13.64 -12.99
CA ILE A 347 11.80 14.02 -13.17
C ILE A 347 11.11 14.01 -11.80
N PHE A 348 10.26 15.00 -11.54
CA PHE A 348 9.52 15.11 -10.29
C PHE A 348 8.02 14.92 -10.52
N ARG A 349 7.41 14.03 -9.75
CA ARG A 349 5.98 13.70 -9.72
C ARG A 349 5.17 14.94 -9.34
N ASP A 350 4.08 15.22 -10.06
CA ASP A 350 2.98 16.03 -9.54
C ASP A 350 2.15 15.15 -8.61
N HIS A 351 2.26 15.41 -7.31
CA HIS A 351 1.68 14.58 -6.27
C HIS A 351 0.15 14.56 -6.38
N LEU A 352 -0.46 15.74 -6.55
CA LEU A 352 -1.91 15.91 -6.61
C LEU A 352 -2.55 15.13 -7.76
N LEU A 353 -2.04 15.28 -8.99
CA LEU A 353 -2.61 14.60 -10.16
C LEU A 353 -2.44 13.08 -10.09
N SER A 354 -1.34 12.63 -9.50
CA SER A 354 -1.10 11.20 -9.28
C SER A 354 -2.08 10.63 -8.24
N ASP A 355 -2.26 11.32 -7.11
CA ASP A 355 -3.17 10.90 -6.04
C ASP A 355 -4.64 10.96 -6.45
N LEU A 356 -5.02 11.89 -7.32
CA LEU A 356 -6.38 11.92 -7.86
C LEU A 356 -6.72 10.62 -8.59
N ILE A 357 -5.79 10.06 -9.37
CA ILE A 357 -5.98 8.75 -10.00
C ILE A 357 -5.93 7.64 -8.95
N GLY A 358 -4.95 7.67 -8.04
CA GLY A 358 -4.75 6.60 -7.06
C GLY A 358 -5.89 6.44 -6.05
N PHE A 359 -6.51 7.55 -5.61
CA PHE A 359 -7.34 7.55 -4.40
C PHE A 359 -8.69 8.25 -4.55
N VAL A 360 -8.88 9.15 -5.53
CA VAL A 360 -10.07 10.02 -5.58
C VAL A 360 -11.03 9.61 -6.69
N TYR A 361 -10.53 9.48 -7.92
CA TYR A 361 -11.36 9.32 -9.12
C TYR A 361 -12.10 7.97 -9.20
N SER A 362 -11.72 6.97 -8.41
CA SER A 362 -12.47 5.71 -8.28
C SER A 362 -13.92 5.92 -7.81
N HIS A 363 -14.17 7.00 -7.07
CA HIS A 363 -15.50 7.37 -6.55
C HIS A 363 -16.29 8.29 -7.50
N TRP A 364 -15.72 8.67 -8.64
CA TRP A 364 -16.31 9.62 -9.57
C TRP A 364 -16.91 8.91 -10.78
N ASN A 365 -17.82 9.59 -11.48
CA ASN A 365 -18.11 9.19 -12.84
C ASN A 365 -16.87 9.36 -13.73
N GLU A 366 -16.65 8.42 -14.63
CA GLU A 366 -15.41 8.22 -15.37
C GLU A 366 -15.17 9.38 -16.36
N GLN A 367 -16.23 9.89 -16.98
CA GLN A 367 -16.16 11.07 -17.85
C GLN A 367 -15.84 12.33 -17.05
N GLN A 368 -16.44 12.49 -15.87
CA GLN A 368 -16.19 13.64 -15.00
C GLN A 368 -14.77 13.65 -14.46
N ALA A 369 -14.25 12.48 -14.06
CA ALA A 369 -12.87 12.32 -13.62
C ALA A 369 -11.88 12.67 -14.75
N ALA A 370 -12.10 12.16 -15.96
CA ALA A 370 -11.26 12.48 -17.12
C ALA A 370 -11.36 13.96 -17.52
N ASP A 371 -12.55 14.56 -17.47
CA ASP A 371 -12.76 16.00 -17.72
C ASP A 371 -12.03 16.87 -16.69
N ASP A 372 -12.08 16.50 -15.41
CA ASP A 372 -11.37 17.21 -14.34
C ASP A 372 -9.86 17.14 -14.52
N PHE A 373 -9.33 15.95 -14.82
CA PHE A 373 -7.89 15.77 -15.05
C PHE A 373 -7.40 16.62 -16.24
N ILE A 374 -8.11 16.60 -17.36
CA ILE A 374 -7.77 17.41 -18.54
C ILE A 374 -7.92 18.90 -18.26
N ARG A 375 -8.93 19.32 -17.50
CA ARG A 375 -9.08 20.70 -17.05
C ARG A 375 -7.87 21.14 -16.23
N ARG A 376 -7.43 20.34 -15.27
CA ARG A 376 -6.25 20.65 -14.43
C ARG A 376 -4.97 20.78 -15.25
N LEU A 377 -4.74 19.89 -16.22
CA LEU A 377 -3.62 20.03 -17.16
C LEU A 377 -3.70 21.33 -17.97
N ARG A 378 -4.90 21.72 -18.42
CA ARG A 378 -5.11 22.98 -19.14
C ARG A 378 -4.84 24.20 -18.24
N ASP A 379 -5.27 24.15 -16.99
CA ASP A 379 -5.05 25.20 -16.00
C ASP A 379 -3.55 25.36 -15.70
N ILE A 380 -2.81 24.25 -15.56
CA ILE A 380 -1.34 24.24 -15.46
C ILE A 380 -0.70 24.88 -16.70
N LYS A 381 -1.08 24.44 -17.91
CA LYS A 381 -0.57 25.01 -19.17
C LYS A 381 -0.84 26.52 -19.24
N SER A 382 -2.04 26.95 -18.88
CA SER A 382 -2.43 28.36 -18.90
C SER A 382 -1.61 29.19 -17.91
N ALA A 383 -1.35 28.65 -16.71
CA ALA A 383 -0.57 29.33 -15.67
C ALA A 383 0.92 29.50 -16.03
N MET A 384 1.49 28.60 -16.85
CA MET A 384 2.87 28.74 -17.36
C MET A 384 3.04 29.93 -18.32
N GLY A 385 1.98 30.31 -19.02
CA GLY A 385 2.03 31.32 -20.07
C GLY A 385 2.87 30.90 -21.29
N ASN A 386 3.04 31.83 -22.24
CA ASN A 386 3.59 31.53 -23.56
C ASN A 386 5.12 31.58 -23.68
N GLN A 387 5.86 31.80 -22.57
CA GLN A 387 7.31 32.05 -22.59
C GLN A 387 8.15 30.87 -22.11
N VAL A 388 7.50 29.78 -21.70
CA VAL A 388 8.13 28.68 -20.96
C VAL A 388 8.12 27.42 -21.83
N LYS A 389 9.29 27.06 -22.39
CA LYS A 389 9.49 25.85 -23.21
C LYS A 389 9.86 24.63 -22.36
N ASP A 390 9.81 23.45 -22.98
CA ASP A 390 10.35 22.18 -22.45
C ASP A 390 9.77 21.80 -21.08
N ARG A 391 8.44 21.84 -20.96
CA ARG A 391 7.73 21.52 -19.72
C ARG A 391 7.00 20.21 -19.79
N ALA A 392 7.03 19.50 -18.67
CA ALA A 392 6.35 18.24 -18.49
C ALA A 392 5.68 18.19 -17.11
N VAL A 393 4.44 17.73 -17.11
CA VAL A 393 3.75 17.27 -15.90
C VAL A 393 3.97 15.76 -15.83
N ALA A 394 4.57 15.28 -14.75
CA ALA A 394 4.78 13.86 -14.54
C ALA A 394 3.78 13.31 -13.53
N VAL A 395 3.04 12.29 -13.95
CA VAL A 395 2.04 11.57 -13.18
C VAL A 395 2.62 10.19 -12.95
N ILE A 396 2.94 9.91 -11.69
CA ILE A 396 3.72 8.74 -11.31
C ILE A 396 3.06 8.06 -10.14
N LEU A 397 2.75 6.78 -10.28
CA LEU A 397 2.05 5.96 -9.30
C LEU A 397 2.22 4.47 -9.59
N ASP A 398 1.87 3.65 -8.62
CA ASP A 398 1.81 2.20 -8.78
C ASP A 398 0.80 1.82 -9.87
N GLY A 399 1.12 0.74 -10.57
CA GLY A 399 0.38 0.28 -11.72
C GLY A 399 -0.74 -0.71 -11.38
N GLU A 400 -0.81 -1.25 -10.17
CA GLU A 400 -1.81 -2.29 -9.82
C GLU A 400 -2.82 -1.87 -8.74
N ASN A 401 -2.46 -0.92 -7.87
CA ASN A 401 -3.17 -0.70 -6.61
C ASN A 401 -4.56 -0.05 -6.75
N ALA A 402 -4.77 0.79 -7.78
CA ALA A 402 -5.98 1.61 -7.86
C ALA A 402 -7.18 0.86 -8.44
N TRP A 403 -6.95 -0.11 -9.34
CA TRP A 403 -7.94 -0.49 -10.33
C TRP A 403 -9.12 -1.30 -9.79
N GLU A 404 -8.92 -2.08 -8.72
CA GLU A 404 -9.99 -2.84 -8.08
C GLU A 404 -11.11 -1.95 -7.52
N HIS A 405 -10.77 -0.70 -7.18
CA HIS A 405 -11.73 0.29 -6.68
C HIS A 405 -12.51 0.96 -7.81
N TYR A 406 -12.03 0.89 -9.06
CA TYR A 406 -12.74 1.42 -10.21
C TYR A 406 -13.76 0.42 -10.77
N PRO A 407 -14.90 0.90 -11.29
CA PRO A 407 -15.76 0.07 -12.12
C PRO A 407 -15.00 -0.51 -13.32
N ALA A 408 -15.17 -1.82 -13.55
CA ALA A 408 -14.52 -2.55 -14.64
C ALA A 408 -13.01 -2.31 -14.72
N ASP A 409 -12.35 -2.29 -13.56
CA ASP A 409 -10.89 -2.23 -13.44
C ASP A 409 -10.24 -0.98 -14.04
N GLY A 410 -10.98 0.14 -14.02
CA GLY A 410 -10.48 1.42 -14.51
C GLY A 410 -10.49 1.58 -16.03
N ALA A 411 -10.77 0.52 -16.80
CA ALA A 411 -10.77 0.57 -18.26
C ALA A 411 -11.66 1.70 -18.84
N PRO A 412 -12.87 1.99 -18.32
CA PRO A 412 -13.66 3.13 -18.81
C PRO A 412 -12.97 4.48 -18.58
N PHE A 413 -12.42 4.71 -17.38
CA PHE A 413 -11.70 5.94 -17.04
C PHE A 413 -10.46 6.12 -17.91
N LEU A 414 -9.64 5.09 -18.06
CA LEU A 414 -8.42 5.14 -18.88
C LEU A 414 -8.73 5.41 -20.35
N ARG A 415 -9.80 4.81 -20.90
CA ARG A 415 -10.26 5.10 -22.27
C ARG A 415 -10.71 6.55 -22.44
N GLU A 416 -11.45 7.08 -21.48
CA GLU A 416 -11.91 8.47 -21.48
C GLU A 416 -10.73 9.46 -21.36
N LEU A 417 -9.76 9.17 -20.49
CA LEU A 417 -8.56 9.99 -20.31
C LEU A 417 -7.66 9.96 -21.55
N TYR A 418 -7.31 8.77 -22.03
CA TYR A 418 -6.42 8.61 -23.19
C TYR A 418 -7.08 9.10 -24.48
N GLY A 419 -8.40 8.92 -24.64
CA GLY A 419 -9.14 9.51 -25.76
C GLY A 419 -9.04 11.03 -25.80
N ARG A 420 -9.15 11.71 -24.64
CA ARG A 420 -8.99 13.17 -24.54
C ARG A 420 -7.56 13.65 -24.75
N LEU A 421 -6.55 12.80 -24.54
CA LEU A 421 -5.15 13.13 -24.80
C LEU A 421 -4.74 12.85 -26.25
N ASN A 422 -5.25 11.77 -26.85
CA ASN A 422 -4.82 11.26 -28.15
C ASN A 422 -4.97 12.27 -29.29
N ASP A 423 -6.06 13.03 -29.32
CA ASP A 423 -6.38 13.94 -30.42
C ASP A 423 -6.32 15.42 -30.02
N ASN A 424 -5.72 15.73 -28.87
CA ASN A 424 -5.72 17.07 -28.32
C ASN A 424 -4.42 17.82 -28.60
N PRO A 425 -4.43 18.87 -29.43
CA PRO A 425 -3.22 19.61 -29.78
C PRO A 425 -2.62 20.39 -28.61
N ASP A 426 -3.35 20.54 -27.49
CA ASP A 426 -2.83 21.23 -26.33
C ASP A 426 -1.86 20.39 -25.49
N PHE A 427 -1.87 19.06 -25.66
CA PHE A 427 -1.12 18.12 -24.84
C PHE A 427 -0.34 17.13 -25.71
N ALA A 428 0.81 16.69 -25.21
CA ALA A 428 1.58 15.62 -25.83
C ALA A 428 1.90 14.59 -24.75
N ALA A 429 1.31 13.40 -24.85
CA ALA A 429 1.67 12.28 -23.98
C ALA A 429 2.96 11.63 -24.51
N VAL A 430 4.05 11.74 -23.76
CA VAL A 430 5.42 11.43 -24.21
C VAL A 430 6.14 10.48 -23.27
N THR A 431 7.19 9.82 -23.78
CA THR A 431 8.13 9.11 -22.89
C THR A 431 9.11 10.10 -22.26
N ILE A 432 9.72 9.71 -21.14
CA ILE A 432 10.69 10.54 -20.41
C ILE A 432 11.93 10.78 -21.26
N GLY A 433 12.43 9.74 -21.94
CA GLY A 433 13.54 9.84 -22.88
C GLY A 433 13.25 10.78 -24.05
N ASP A 434 12.07 10.67 -24.68
CA ASP A 434 11.64 11.58 -25.75
C ASP A 434 11.61 13.03 -25.25
N PHE A 435 11.04 13.28 -24.08
CA PHE A 435 10.99 14.61 -23.46
C PHE A 435 12.39 15.19 -23.20
N ILE A 436 13.30 14.38 -22.64
CA ILE A 436 14.67 14.77 -22.33
C ILE A 436 15.48 15.04 -23.61
N GLU A 437 15.32 14.22 -24.64
CA GLU A 437 16.06 14.35 -25.91
C GLU A 437 15.57 15.53 -26.77
N GLN A 438 14.28 15.85 -26.71
CA GLN A 438 13.67 16.91 -27.52
C GLN A 438 13.73 18.30 -26.88
N ARG A 439 14.22 18.42 -25.64
CA ARG A 439 14.33 19.72 -24.96
C ARG A 439 15.21 20.69 -25.74
N SER A 440 14.76 21.94 -25.84
CA SER A 440 15.49 23.02 -26.51
C SER A 440 16.60 23.64 -25.66
N GLU A 441 16.50 23.56 -24.32
CA GLU A 441 17.49 24.07 -23.37
C GLU A 441 17.95 22.98 -22.38
N PRO A 442 19.22 23.04 -21.89
CA PRO A 442 19.65 22.17 -20.80
C PRO A 442 18.78 22.36 -19.56
N ALA A 443 18.53 21.25 -18.86
CA ALA A 443 17.84 21.31 -17.58
C ALA A 443 18.70 22.06 -16.53
N PRO A 444 18.06 22.73 -15.57
CA PRO A 444 18.75 23.46 -14.54
C PRO A 444 19.39 22.47 -13.57
N LYS A 445 20.58 22.81 -13.07
CA LYS A 445 21.32 21.95 -12.16
C LYS A 445 20.83 22.13 -10.73
N LEU A 446 20.56 21.03 -10.04
CA LEU A 446 20.42 20.99 -8.59
C LEU A 446 21.81 20.91 -7.96
N LYS A 447 22.02 21.68 -6.89
CA LYS A 447 23.28 21.64 -6.13
C LYS A 447 23.42 20.34 -5.34
N LYS A 448 22.30 19.86 -4.80
CA LYS A 448 22.17 18.64 -4.02
C LYS A 448 20.75 18.14 -4.16
N ILE A 449 20.55 16.83 -4.26
CA ILE A 449 19.25 16.21 -4.09
C ILE A 449 19.06 15.80 -2.62
N PHE A 450 17.92 16.18 -2.04
CA PHE A 450 17.59 15.92 -0.64
C PHE A 450 17.35 14.42 -0.42
N PRO A 451 17.87 13.83 0.68
CA PRO A 451 17.61 12.44 1.00
C PRO A 451 16.16 12.24 1.44
N GLY A 452 15.42 11.38 0.77
CA GLY A 452 14.05 11.02 1.14
C GLY A 452 13.37 10.18 0.07
N SER A 453 12.12 9.81 0.34
CA SER A 453 11.26 9.06 -0.57
C SER A 453 10.08 9.90 -1.06
N TRP A 454 9.27 9.32 -1.93
CA TRP A 454 8.02 9.92 -2.37
C TRP A 454 6.93 10.03 -1.29
N ILE A 455 7.09 9.34 -0.16
CA ILE A 455 6.19 9.38 0.98
C ILE A 455 6.82 10.24 2.08
N ASN A 456 6.07 11.24 2.54
CA ASN A 456 6.47 12.14 3.64
C ASN A 456 7.83 12.85 3.48
N ARG A 457 8.48 12.74 2.30
CA ARG A 457 9.79 13.32 1.98
C ARG A 457 10.91 12.82 2.91
N ASN A 458 10.76 11.62 3.47
CA ASN A 458 11.70 10.99 4.40
C ASN A 458 11.75 9.46 4.18
N PHE A 459 12.38 8.71 5.09
CA PHE A 459 12.49 7.25 5.03
C PHE A 459 11.72 6.54 6.17
N ARG A 460 10.85 7.26 6.88
CA ARG A 460 10.27 6.81 8.15
C ARG A 460 9.56 5.46 8.05
N ILE A 461 8.91 5.22 6.91
CA ILE A 461 8.20 3.98 6.59
C ILE A 461 9.12 2.75 6.63
N TRP A 462 10.42 2.90 6.39
CA TRP A 462 11.35 1.77 6.29
C TRP A 462 12.45 1.76 7.36
N ILE A 463 12.52 2.79 8.19
CA ILE A 463 13.49 2.93 9.27
C ILE A 463 13.01 3.99 10.28
N GLY A 464 13.09 3.68 11.56
CA GLY A 464 12.71 4.62 12.62
C GLY A 464 11.84 3.99 13.69
N HIS A 465 10.94 3.07 13.33
CA HIS A 465 10.18 2.32 14.32
C HIS A 465 11.03 1.22 14.96
N GLN A 466 10.60 0.76 16.14
CA GLN A 466 11.31 -0.29 16.86
C GLN A 466 11.42 -1.58 16.04
N GLU A 467 10.34 -1.93 15.32
CA GLU A 467 10.28 -3.12 14.48
C GLU A 467 11.20 -2.99 13.24
N ASP A 468 11.17 -1.86 12.53
CA ASP A 468 12.08 -1.61 11.39
C ASP A 468 13.54 -1.69 11.82
N ASN A 469 13.87 -1.03 12.94
CA ASN A 469 15.23 -0.99 13.46
C ASN A 469 15.70 -2.39 13.87
N LEU A 470 14.81 -3.22 14.42
CA LEU A 470 15.10 -4.61 14.74
C LEU A 470 15.31 -5.45 13.48
N ALA A 471 14.51 -5.23 12.43
CA ALA A 471 14.69 -5.90 11.14
C ALA A 471 16.04 -5.55 10.50
N TRP A 472 16.43 -4.28 10.49
CA TRP A 472 17.77 -3.84 10.04
C TRP A 472 18.90 -4.46 10.88
N ASP A 473 18.73 -4.53 12.20
CA ASP A 473 19.69 -5.17 13.10
C ASP A 473 19.84 -6.67 12.76
N TYR A 474 18.75 -7.38 12.45
CA TYR A 474 18.77 -8.79 12.08
C TYR A 474 19.40 -9.02 10.71
N LEU A 475 19.06 -8.20 9.70
CA LEU A 475 19.67 -8.25 8.37
C LEU A 475 21.18 -8.00 8.45
N GLY A 476 21.60 -6.95 9.17
CA GLY A 476 23.01 -6.62 9.35
C GLY A 476 23.81 -7.71 10.08
N GLN A 477 23.18 -8.42 11.03
CA GLN A 477 23.79 -9.57 11.70
C GLN A 477 23.98 -10.76 10.75
N ALA A 478 22.94 -11.13 9.99
CA ALA A 478 23.01 -12.24 9.03
C ALA A 478 24.08 -11.98 7.95
N ARG A 479 24.09 -10.77 7.38
CA ARG A 479 25.08 -10.36 6.38
C ARG A 479 26.50 -10.39 6.94
N ARG A 480 26.71 -9.85 8.15
CA ARG A 480 28.02 -9.88 8.82
C ARG A 480 28.51 -11.30 9.01
N GLU A 481 27.64 -12.22 9.45
CA GLU A 481 28.01 -13.62 9.64
C GLU A 481 28.43 -14.27 8.31
N LEU A 482 27.70 -14.01 7.22
CA LEU A 482 28.06 -14.48 5.88
C LEU A 482 29.46 -13.99 5.46
N VAL A 483 29.76 -12.70 5.65
CA VAL A 483 31.08 -12.13 5.33
C VAL A 483 32.19 -12.76 6.20
N ILE A 484 31.95 -12.94 7.50
CA ILE A 484 32.90 -13.60 8.41
C ILE A 484 33.16 -15.03 7.95
N PHE A 485 32.11 -15.77 7.59
CA PHE A 485 32.21 -17.13 7.08
C PHE A 485 33.06 -17.19 5.80
N GLU A 486 32.82 -16.31 4.83
CA GLU A 486 33.62 -16.26 3.60
C GLU A 486 35.10 -16.01 3.87
N GLN A 487 35.41 -15.13 4.83
CA GLN A 487 36.79 -14.85 5.23
C GLN A 487 37.46 -16.07 5.89
N GLN A 488 36.75 -16.75 6.80
CA GLN A 488 37.26 -17.92 7.51
C GLN A 488 37.50 -19.12 6.59
N PHE A 489 36.60 -19.34 5.62
CA PHE A 489 36.62 -20.51 4.74
C PHE A 489 37.15 -20.23 3.33
N LYS A 490 37.79 -19.07 3.11
CA LYS A 490 38.27 -18.59 1.80
C LYS A 490 38.99 -19.65 0.94
N GLU A 491 39.90 -20.43 1.52
CA GLU A 491 40.64 -21.45 0.77
C GLU A 491 39.78 -22.68 0.43
N LYS A 492 38.83 -23.04 1.30
CA LYS A 492 37.87 -24.12 1.03
C LYS A 492 36.91 -23.71 -0.09
N ILE A 493 36.43 -22.47 -0.05
CA ILE A 493 35.51 -21.92 -1.06
C ILE A 493 36.10 -22.00 -2.46
N LYS A 494 37.41 -21.82 -2.64
CA LYS A 494 38.05 -21.91 -3.96
C LYS A 494 37.95 -23.29 -4.63
N VAL A 495 37.80 -24.36 -3.85
CA VAL A 495 37.84 -25.75 -4.35
C VAL A 495 36.51 -26.50 -4.19
N ASP A 496 35.63 -26.04 -3.31
CA ASP A 496 34.35 -26.68 -2.99
C ASP A 496 33.20 -26.00 -3.75
N GLN A 497 32.74 -26.63 -4.83
CA GLN A 497 31.70 -26.07 -5.71
C GLN A 497 30.33 -25.97 -5.03
N ASP A 498 29.99 -26.93 -4.16
CA ASP A 498 28.72 -26.92 -3.45
C ASP A 498 28.71 -25.77 -2.44
N LEU A 499 29.85 -25.54 -1.76
CA LEU A 499 30.00 -24.39 -0.87
C LEU A 499 29.90 -23.06 -1.63
N GLN A 500 30.48 -22.95 -2.83
CA GLN A 500 30.31 -21.75 -3.67
C GLN A 500 28.84 -21.50 -4.03
N ASN A 501 28.11 -22.55 -4.41
CA ASN A 501 26.70 -22.45 -4.76
C ASN A 501 25.85 -22.03 -3.54
N ASN A 502 26.14 -22.59 -2.38
CA ASN A 502 25.47 -22.23 -1.13
C ASN A 502 25.74 -20.78 -0.73
N ILE A 503 26.99 -20.30 -0.86
CA ILE A 503 27.33 -18.90 -0.58
C ILE A 503 26.61 -17.96 -1.56
N LYS A 504 26.56 -18.32 -2.85
CA LYS A 504 25.80 -17.54 -3.84
C LYS A 504 24.32 -17.48 -3.47
N LYS A 505 23.73 -18.59 -3.03
CA LYS A 505 22.34 -18.64 -2.53
C LYS A 505 22.16 -17.79 -1.28
N ALA A 506 23.11 -17.81 -0.35
CA ALA A 506 23.09 -16.98 0.85
C ALA A 506 23.09 -15.49 0.51
N TRP A 507 23.97 -15.05 -0.41
CA TRP A 507 23.97 -13.68 -0.91
C TRP A 507 22.67 -13.29 -1.60
N GLU A 508 22.07 -14.20 -2.38
CA GLU A 508 20.77 -13.94 -2.99
C GLU A 508 19.70 -13.65 -1.91
N HIS A 509 19.68 -14.41 -0.82
CA HIS A 509 18.76 -14.17 0.29
C HIS A 509 19.04 -12.89 1.07
N ILE A 510 20.30 -12.42 1.13
CA ILE A 510 20.60 -11.08 1.64
C ILE A 510 19.96 -10.02 0.74
N TYR A 511 20.17 -10.11 -0.59
CA TYR A 511 19.59 -9.14 -1.53
C TYR A 511 18.06 -9.15 -1.55
N ILE A 512 17.42 -10.31 -1.33
CA ILE A 512 15.97 -10.38 -1.16
C ILE A 512 15.56 -9.66 0.14
N ALA A 513 16.22 -9.96 1.26
CA ALA A 513 15.92 -9.37 2.57
C ALA A 513 16.20 -7.86 2.68
N GLU A 514 16.93 -7.28 1.73
CA GLU A 514 17.12 -5.83 1.58
C GLU A 514 15.90 -5.11 0.98
N GLY A 515 14.95 -5.83 0.40
CA GLY A 515 13.76 -5.26 -0.23
C GLY A 515 12.93 -4.39 0.72
N SER A 516 12.37 -3.29 0.19
CA SER A 516 11.60 -2.35 1.00
C SER A 516 10.29 -2.94 1.54
N ASP A 517 9.75 -3.94 0.86
CA ASP A 517 8.47 -4.58 1.18
C ASP A 517 8.42 -5.15 2.60
N TRP A 518 9.54 -5.58 3.16
CA TRP A 518 9.57 -6.15 4.52
C TRP A 518 9.32 -5.09 5.59
N CYS A 519 10.05 -3.98 5.52
CA CYS A 519 9.91 -2.90 6.49
C CYS A 519 8.64 -2.07 6.26
N TRP A 520 8.00 -2.15 5.10
CA TRP A 520 6.71 -1.50 4.85
C TRP A 520 5.62 -1.93 5.85
N TRP A 521 5.65 -3.19 6.30
CA TRP A 521 4.67 -3.77 7.24
C TRP A 521 5.10 -3.72 8.71
N TYR A 522 6.31 -3.20 8.98
CA TYR A 522 6.81 -3.02 10.33
C TYR A 522 6.44 -1.62 10.85
N GLY A 523 6.34 -1.48 12.18
CA GLY A 523 5.93 -0.23 12.80
C GLY A 523 4.41 -0.03 12.81
N ASP A 524 4.01 1.24 12.88
CA ASP A 524 2.61 1.64 13.11
C ASP A 524 1.97 2.32 11.88
N ASP A 525 2.74 2.48 10.79
CA ASP A 525 2.33 3.27 9.63
C ASP A 525 1.36 2.50 8.71
N HIS A 526 1.54 1.18 8.54
CA HIS A 526 0.74 0.34 7.65
C HIS A 526 0.41 -1.03 8.25
N SER A 527 -0.67 -1.64 7.78
CA SER A 527 -1.08 -3.00 8.13
C SER A 527 -1.88 -3.68 7.00
N SER A 528 -1.88 -5.01 7.00
CA SER A 528 -2.62 -5.89 6.10
C SER A 528 -3.08 -7.16 6.82
N ASP A 529 -3.99 -7.91 6.20
CA ASP A 529 -4.39 -9.23 6.69
C ASP A 529 -3.24 -10.27 6.62
N ASN A 530 -2.10 -9.92 6.02
CA ASN A 530 -0.96 -10.83 5.77
C ASN A 530 0.34 -10.35 6.46
N ASP A 531 0.28 -9.40 7.40
CA ASP A 531 1.47 -8.84 8.07
C ASP A 531 2.37 -9.93 8.69
N ILE A 532 1.75 -10.94 9.29
CA ILE A 532 2.44 -12.09 9.89
C ILE A 532 3.17 -12.93 8.82
N ASP A 533 2.60 -13.04 7.62
CA ASP A 533 3.23 -13.77 6.50
C ASP A 533 4.44 -13.01 5.96
N PHE A 534 4.37 -11.68 5.85
CA PHE A 534 5.51 -10.83 5.49
C PHE A 534 6.65 -10.92 6.51
N ASP A 535 6.34 -10.82 7.81
CA ASP A 535 7.32 -10.99 8.88
C ASP A 535 7.99 -12.38 8.81
N LYS A 536 7.19 -13.42 8.57
CA LYS A 536 7.69 -14.78 8.45
C LYS A 536 8.61 -14.94 7.24
N LEU A 537 8.23 -14.42 6.06
CA LEU A 537 9.07 -14.46 4.85
C LEU A 537 10.41 -13.78 5.06
N PHE A 538 10.40 -12.55 5.61
CA PHE A 538 11.63 -11.82 5.92
C PHE A 538 12.56 -12.65 6.80
N ARG A 539 12.05 -13.17 7.93
CA ARG A 539 12.85 -13.99 8.85
C ARG A 539 13.30 -15.31 8.20
N GLN A 540 12.49 -15.93 7.35
CA GLN A 540 12.88 -17.14 6.60
C GLN A 540 14.04 -16.88 5.65
N HIS A 541 14.12 -15.72 4.99
CA HIS A 541 15.28 -15.36 4.18
C HIS A 541 16.55 -15.29 5.03
N LEU A 542 16.49 -14.62 6.19
CA LEU A 542 17.62 -14.56 7.12
C LEU A 542 18.01 -15.95 7.63
N ILE A 543 17.04 -16.78 8.03
CA ILE A 543 17.28 -18.18 8.43
C ILE A 543 17.95 -18.97 7.30
N THR A 544 17.54 -18.75 6.05
CA THR A 544 18.11 -19.44 4.90
C THR A 544 19.57 -19.07 4.67
N VAL A 545 19.99 -17.83 4.97
CA VAL A 545 21.41 -17.43 4.96
C VAL A 545 22.22 -18.34 5.90
N TYR A 546 21.81 -18.46 7.17
CA TYR A 546 22.49 -19.31 8.15
C TYR A 546 22.53 -20.78 7.74
N ASN A 547 21.42 -21.31 7.22
CA ASN A 547 21.33 -22.68 6.71
C ASN A 547 22.31 -22.93 5.56
N CYS A 548 22.42 -21.99 4.61
CA CYS A 548 23.31 -22.13 3.45
C CYS A 548 24.79 -22.24 3.87
N ILE A 549 25.20 -21.48 4.88
CA ILE A 549 26.57 -21.53 5.41
C ILE A 549 26.77 -22.55 6.55
N ASN A 550 25.72 -23.29 6.91
CA ASN A 550 25.73 -24.29 7.99
C ASN A 550 26.24 -23.72 9.33
N VAL A 551 25.79 -22.52 9.66
CA VAL A 551 26.02 -21.85 10.96
C VAL A 551 24.72 -21.93 11.79
N ALA A 552 24.85 -21.99 13.11
CA ALA A 552 23.70 -22.05 14.00
C ALA A 552 22.79 -20.83 13.83
N ILE A 553 21.50 -21.07 13.63
CA ILE A 553 20.49 -20.02 13.48
C ILE A 553 20.29 -19.31 14.83
N PRO A 554 20.36 -17.97 14.89
CA PRO A 554 20.04 -17.23 16.10
C PRO A 554 18.58 -17.45 16.55
N GLU A 555 18.37 -17.73 17.84
CA GLU A 555 17.05 -18.06 18.40
C GLU A 555 15.99 -16.97 18.14
N HIS A 556 16.43 -15.70 18.09
CA HIS A 556 15.53 -14.56 17.88
C HIS A 556 14.86 -14.57 16.50
N LEU A 557 15.45 -15.20 15.47
CA LEU A 557 14.82 -15.29 14.13
C LEU A 557 13.60 -16.21 14.09
N HIS A 558 13.42 -17.05 15.12
CA HIS A 558 12.23 -17.88 15.26
C HIS A 558 11.07 -17.15 15.97
N ARG A 559 11.28 -15.91 16.41
CA ARG A 559 10.26 -15.08 17.06
C ARG A 559 9.83 -13.98 16.09
N PRO A 560 8.51 -13.71 15.94
CA PRO A 560 8.04 -12.60 15.12
C PRO A 560 8.65 -11.27 15.54
N ILE A 561 8.98 -10.41 14.57
CA ILE A 561 9.34 -9.02 14.82
C ILE A 561 8.07 -8.23 15.17
N ILE A 562 6.99 -8.48 14.41
CA ILE A 562 5.67 -7.88 14.65
C ILE A 562 5.13 -8.28 16.02
N GLN A 563 4.78 -7.27 16.81
CA GLN A 563 4.12 -7.46 18.11
C GLN A 563 2.59 -7.41 17.94
N ALA A 564 1.86 -8.35 18.54
CA ALA A 564 0.41 -8.49 18.36
C ALA A 564 -0.46 -7.45 19.09
N ASP A 565 0.08 -6.75 20.10
CA ASP A 565 -0.62 -5.75 20.93
C ASP A 565 -0.11 -4.33 20.62
N LYS A 566 -0.25 -3.85 19.38
CA LYS A 566 0.29 -2.53 18.97
C LYS A 566 -0.53 -1.36 19.53
N THR A 567 0.13 -0.28 19.89
CA THR A 567 -0.52 1.03 20.10
C THR A 567 -0.21 1.86 18.86
N LEU A 568 -1.23 2.28 18.11
CA LEU A 568 -1.10 3.14 16.95
C LEU A 568 -0.97 4.60 17.39
N TYR A 569 0.19 5.20 17.14
CA TYR A 569 0.43 6.61 17.40
C TYR A 569 -0.05 7.44 16.19
N PRO A 570 -0.88 8.48 16.40
CA PRO A 570 -1.36 9.32 15.32
C PRO A 570 -0.22 10.20 14.75
N ASN A 571 -0.27 10.46 13.43
CA ASN A 571 0.69 11.35 12.73
C ASN A 571 0.60 12.83 13.15
N SER A 572 -0.39 13.19 13.97
CA SER A 572 -0.61 14.53 14.49
C SER A 572 -0.87 14.46 15.99
N GLU A 573 -0.21 15.32 16.76
CA GLU A 573 -0.49 15.49 18.19
C GLU A 573 -1.69 16.44 18.41
N VAL A 574 -2.38 16.30 19.54
CA VAL A 574 -3.38 17.29 19.96
C VAL A 574 -2.67 18.60 20.30
N THR A 575 -2.88 19.63 19.47
CA THR A 575 -2.20 20.94 19.60
C THR A 575 -3.06 22.03 20.24
N THR A 576 -4.38 21.81 20.39
CA THR A 576 -5.32 22.76 21.00
C THR A 576 -6.49 22.00 21.64
N PHE A 577 -7.17 22.59 22.62
CA PHE A 577 -8.35 21.99 23.22
C PHE A 577 -9.59 22.14 22.32
N ILE A 578 -10.47 21.14 22.34
CA ILE A 578 -11.77 21.18 21.65
C ILE A 578 -12.91 21.18 22.66
N ASP A 579 -14.03 21.84 22.37
CA ASP A 579 -15.24 21.79 23.22
C ASP A 579 -16.48 21.58 22.33
N PRO A 580 -16.58 20.40 21.67
CA PRO A 580 -17.66 20.12 20.73
C PRO A 580 -19.01 20.03 21.46
N LYS A 581 -20.06 20.46 20.77
CA LYS A 581 -21.43 20.31 21.27
C LYS A 581 -21.91 18.90 20.93
N ILE A 582 -22.00 18.05 21.95
CA ILE A 582 -22.44 16.64 21.80
C ILE A 582 -23.95 16.58 21.54
N ASP A 583 -24.34 16.69 20.27
CA ASP A 583 -25.74 16.62 19.84
C ASP A 583 -25.99 15.59 18.74
N GLY A 584 -24.95 14.95 18.20
CA GLY A 584 -25.04 13.88 17.21
C GLY A 584 -25.20 14.37 15.78
N GLU A 585 -25.13 15.68 15.54
CA GLU A 585 -25.22 16.27 14.20
C GLU A 585 -23.83 16.71 13.69
N MET A 586 -23.64 16.74 12.36
CA MET A 586 -22.46 17.38 11.79
C MET A 586 -22.58 18.91 11.93
N GLY A 587 -21.93 19.45 12.96
CA GLY A 587 -21.86 20.88 13.28
C GLY A 587 -20.97 21.72 12.35
N ASP A 588 -20.60 22.93 12.80
CA ASP A 588 -19.72 23.83 12.05
C ASP A 588 -18.30 23.23 11.95
N TYR A 589 -17.61 23.49 10.83
CA TYR A 589 -16.27 22.96 10.51
C TYR A 589 -15.24 23.17 11.63
N TYR A 590 -15.45 24.19 12.47
CA TYR A 590 -14.54 24.56 13.54
C TYR A 590 -14.62 23.70 14.82
N GLU A 591 -15.69 22.95 15.04
CA GLU A 591 -15.93 22.26 16.33
C GLU A 591 -14.89 21.16 16.62
N TRP A 592 -14.45 20.44 15.58
CA TRP A 592 -13.52 19.32 15.67
C TRP A 592 -12.13 19.64 15.09
N ARG A 593 -11.83 20.91 14.75
CA ARG A 593 -10.60 21.31 14.04
C ARG A 593 -9.29 21.00 14.80
N GLY A 594 -9.35 20.85 16.13
CA GLY A 594 -8.22 20.47 16.98
C GLY A 594 -8.13 18.97 17.30
N ALA A 595 -9.04 18.17 16.77
CA ALA A 595 -9.08 16.73 17.00
C ALA A 595 -8.12 15.98 16.07
N ILE A 596 -7.73 14.79 16.51
CA ILE A 596 -7.07 13.81 15.65
C ILE A 596 -8.15 13.12 14.82
N ALA A 597 -7.95 13.06 13.51
CA ALA A 597 -8.78 12.31 12.59
C ALA A 597 -8.10 10.99 12.25
N TYR A 598 -8.83 9.89 12.38
CA TYR A 598 -8.42 8.56 11.96
C TYR A 598 -9.36 8.10 10.84
N ASP A 599 -8.85 8.13 9.61
CA ASP A 599 -9.54 7.59 8.44
C ASP A 599 -9.47 6.06 8.48
N VAL A 600 -10.62 5.43 8.68
CA VAL A 600 -10.71 3.98 8.81
C VAL A 600 -10.35 3.28 7.50
N ALA A 601 -10.58 3.92 6.34
CA ALA A 601 -10.27 3.40 5.02
C ALA A 601 -8.79 3.56 4.65
N GLN A 602 -8.11 4.60 5.13
CA GLN A 602 -6.69 4.84 4.86
C GLN A 602 -5.76 3.97 5.72
N PHE A 603 -6.11 3.75 6.99
CA PHE A 603 -5.29 3.01 7.97
C PHE A 603 -5.81 1.60 8.28
N GLY A 604 -6.91 1.21 7.64
CA GLY A 604 -7.43 -0.14 7.64
C GLY A 604 -6.62 -1.09 6.76
N GLY A 605 -6.62 -2.38 7.09
CA GLY A 605 -5.86 -3.41 6.37
C GLY A 605 -5.99 -3.31 4.84
N ALA A 606 -4.88 -3.49 4.14
CA ALA A 606 -4.75 -3.27 2.69
C ALA A 606 -5.81 -3.96 1.79
N MET A 607 -6.53 -4.98 2.28
CA MET A 607 -7.46 -5.79 1.47
C MET A 607 -8.96 -5.46 1.63
N HIS A 608 -9.37 -4.59 2.57
CA HIS A 608 -10.80 -4.41 2.89
C HIS A 608 -11.23 -2.95 3.10
N ARG A 609 -10.75 -2.03 2.26
CA ARG A 609 -11.06 -0.59 2.37
C ARG A 609 -12.52 -0.19 2.09
N ALA A 610 -13.36 -1.07 1.54
CA ALA A 610 -14.66 -0.70 0.97
C ALA A 610 -15.91 -0.94 1.84
N GLU A 611 -15.81 -1.56 3.01
CA GLU A 611 -17.00 -1.91 3.84
C GLU A 611 -16.84 -1.58 5.32
N TYR A 612 -16.17 -0.47 5.65
CA TYR A 612 -16.20 0.02 7.02
C TYR A 612 -17.55 0.67 7.32
N LEU A 613 -18.25 0.15 8.34
CA LEU A 613 -19.51 0.73 8.85
C LEU A 613 -19.26 2.11 9.46
N VAL A 614 -18.04 2.34 9.96
CA VAL A 614 -17.51 3.65 10.36
C VAL A 614 -16.60 4.19 9.27
N LYS A 615 -16.84 5.40 8.79
CA LYS A 615 -15.98 6.04 7.78
C LYS A 615 -14.75 6.67 8.40
N GLU A 616 -14.96 7.48 9.43
CA GLU A 616 -13.91 8.24 10.12
C GLU A 616 -14.17 8.24 11.63
N ILE A 617 -13.09 8.33 12.40
CA ILE A 617 -13.14 8.59 13.84
C ILE A 617 -12.40 9.88 14.12
N PHE A 618 -13.05 10.79 14.84
CA PHE A 618 -12.38 11.97 15.39
C PHE A 618 -12.27 11.82 16.90
N TYR A 619 -11.11 12.17 17.46
CA TYR A 619 -10.95 12.15 18.90
C TYR A 619 -10.03 13.26 19.38
N GLY A 620 -10.38 13.83 20.53
CA GLY A 620 -9.69 15.00 21.06
C GLY A 620 -10.07 15.25 22.50
N VAL A 621 -9.55 16.33 23.08
CA VAL A 621 -9.57 16.54 24.53
C VAL A 621 -9.74 18.01 24.86
N ASN A 622 -10.32 18.29 26.04
CA ASN A 622 -10.17 19.57 26.72
C ASN A 622 -9.50 19.38 28.10
N ARG A 623 -9.60 20.37 28.98
CA ARG A 623 -9.02 20.31 30.33
C ARG A 623 -9.64 19.21 31.23
N GLU A 624 -10.85 18.76 30.94
CA GLU A 624 -11.64 17.91 31.83
C GLU A 624 -12.13 16.62 31.17
N LYS A 625 -12.25 16.59 29.84
CA LYS A 625 -12.95 15.56 29.09
C LYS A 625 -12.16 15.07 27.88
N PHE A 626 -12.37 13.79 27.58
CA PHE A 626 -12.02 13.13 26.34
C PHE A 626 -13.27 13.02 25.45
N PHE A 627 -13.14 13.37 24.18
CA PHE A 627 -14.21 13.40 23.21
C PHE A 627 -13.92 12.44 22.06
N ILE A 628 -14.95 11.71 21.62
CA ILE A 628 -14.92 10.85 20.44
C ILE A 628 -16.13 11.15 19.58
N ARG A 629 -15.90 11.22 18.27
CA ARG A 629 -16.91 11.23 17.22
C ARG A 629 -16.68 10.03 16.31
N ILE A 630 -17.76 9.32 15.98
CA ILE A 630 -17.78 8.13 15.13
C ILE A 630 -18.74 8.43 13.98
N ASP A 631 -18.23 8.43 12.76
CA ASP A 631 -19.02 8.75 11.56
C ASP A 631 -19.78 7.52 11.08
N VAL A 632 -20.93 7.30 11.71
CA VAL A 632 -21.86 6.19 11.47
C VAL A 632 -23.31 6.66 11.59
N GLU A 633 -24.20 6.13 10.76
CA GLU A 633 -25.61 6.51 10.76
C GLU A 633 -26.39 5.86 11.91
N ARG A 634 -27.28 6.62 12.58
CA ARG A 634 -28.13 6.13 13.68
C ARG A 634 -28.90 4.84 13.35
N LYS A 635 -29.37 4.70 12.11
CA LYS A 635 -30.14 3.53 11.65
C LYS A 635 -29.40 2.20 11.86
N LEU A 636 -28.07 2.23 11.86
CA LEU A 636 -27.24 1.05 12.10
C LEU A 636 -27.50 0.47 13.50
N LEU A 637 -27.69 1.33 14.50
CA LEU A 637 -27.94 0.91 15.89
C LEU A 637 -29.42 0.56 16.14
N THR A 638 -30.34 1.27 15.50
CA THR A 638 -31.78 1.14 15.77
C THR A 638 -32.47 0.08 14.91
N GLU A 639 -32.27 0.11 13.59
CA GLU A 639 -32.90 -0.79 12.62
C GLU A 639 -32.07 -2.08 12.46
N ASP A 640 -30.76 -1.93 12.22
CA ASP A 640 -29.88 -3.06 11.92
C ASP A 640 -29.33 -3.75 13.18
N LYS A 641 -29.68 -3.24 14.37
CA LYS A 641 -29.37 -3.81 15.69
C LYS A 641 -27.89 -4.02 15.97
N TYR A 642 -27.03 -3.16 15.41
CA TYR A 642 -25.63 -3.13 15.80
C TYR A 642 -25.45 -2.51 17.19
N ARG A 643 -24.29 -2.78 17.78
CA ARG A 643 -23.80 -2.19 19.03
C ARG A 643 -22.40 -1.66 18.84
N ILE A 644 -22.07 -0.57 19.52
CA ILE A 644 -20.72 0.01 19.46
C ILE A 644 -20.10 -0.10 20.85
N ASP A 645 -19.01 -0.84 20.93
CA ASP A 645 -18.18 -1.01 22.11
C ASP A 645 -16.94 -0.14 22.01
N LEU A 646 -16.80 0.81 22.93
CA LEU A 646 -15.57 1.54 23.16
C LEU A 646 -14.81 0.90 24.32
N ASN A 647 -13.61 0.41 24.03
CA ASN A 647 -12.71 -0.17 25.02
C ASN A 647 -11.53 0.78 25.24
N ILE A 648 -11.40 1.35 26.45
CA ILE A 648 -10.23 2.15 26.85
C ILE A 648 -9.32 1.31 27.72
N VAL A 649 -8.06 1.24 27.32
CA VAL A 649 -6.98 0.50 27.99
C VAL A 649 -5.85 1.46 28.37
N ASN A 650 -5.10 1.12 29.42
CA ASN A 650 -3.88 1.82 29.77
C ASN A 650 -2.89 0.76 30.27
N GLY A 651 -1.77 0.61 29.55
CA GLY A 651 -0.96 -0.61 29.60
C GLY A 651 -1.77 -1.84 29.16
N ARG A 652 -1.63 -2.96 29.87
CA ARG A 652 -2.33 -4.25 29.58
C ARG A 652 -3.66 -4.42 30.35
N GLN A 653 -4.21 -3.35 30.92
CA GLN A 653 -5.42 -3.43 31.74
C GLN A 653 -6.58 -2.66 31.08
N ASN A 654 -7.69 -3.36 30.85
CA ASN A 654 -8.95 -2.73 30.48
C ASN A 654 -9.42 -1.84 31.63
N LYS A 655 -9.50 -0.53 31.39
CA LYS A 655 -9.95 0.44 32.39
C LYS A 655 -11.45 0.74 32.24
N LEU A 656 -11.93 0.83 31.01
CA LEU A 656 -13.31 1.18 30.70
C LEU A 656 -13.86 0.41 29.51
N HIS A 657 -15.11 -0.03 29.64
CA HIS A 657 -15.95 -0.50 28.54
C HIS A 657 -17.21 0.40 28.46
N CYS A 658 -17.55 0.82 27.25
CA CYS A 658 -18.71 1.64 26.94
C CYS A 658 -19.47 0.99 25.78
N GLU A 659 -20.69 0.53 26.00
CA GLU A 659 -21.53 -0.10 24.96
C GLU A 659 -22.71 0.81 24.61
N ILE A 660 -22.80 1.26 23.36
CA ILE A 660 -23.95 2.00 22.83
C ILE A 660 -24.86 1.01 22.08
N TYR A 661 -26.13 0.95 22.49
CA TYR A 661 -27.11 -0.01 21.94
C TYR A 661 -28.56 0.50 22.04
N SER A 662 -29.45 -0.11 21.25
CA SER A 662 -30.91 -0.03 21.43
C SER A 662 -31.43 -1.34 22.08
N PRO A 663 -32.13 -1.30 23.23
CA PRO A 663 -32.61 -2.49 23.94
C PRO A 663 -33.80 -3.18 23.26
N ASP A 664 -34.56 -2.48 22.40
CA ASP A 664 -35.83 -2.94 21.81
C ASP A 664 -35.99 -2.42 20.36
N ASP A 665 -37.15 -2.64 19.71
CA ASP A 665 -37.55 -1.97 18.44
C ASP A 665 -37.91 -0.49 18.62
N SER A 666 -37.32 0.15 19.62
CA SER A 666 -37.44 1.58 19.88
C SER A 666 -36.29 2.34 19.21
N GLU A 667 -36.57 3.59 18.81
CA GLU A 667 -35.53 4.51 18.35
C GLU A 667 -34.64 5.01 19.49
N GLN A 668 -34.90 4.68 20.76
CA GLN A 668 -34.14 5.19 21.89
C GLN A 668 -32.81 4.43 22.07
N LEU A 669 -31.70 5.17 22.13
CA LEU A 669 -30.37 4.64 22.39
C LEU A 669 -29.96 4.82 23.86
N PHE A 670 -29.09 3.93 24.32
CA PHE A 670 -28.50 3.98 25.64
C PHE A 670 -27.01 3.69 25.58
N LEU A 671 -26.26 4.29 26.51
CA LEU A 671 -24.86 3.98 26.77
C LEU A 671 -24.79 3.19 28.09
N PHE A 672 -24.31 1.96 28.03
CA PHE A 672 -23.84 1.24 29.20
C PHE A 672 -22.38 1.59 29.45
N TYR A 673 -22.11 2.16 30.62
CA TYR A 673 -20.76 2.53 31.07
C TYR A 673 -20.33 1.55 32.15
N GLU A 674 -19.16 0.92 32.00
CA GLU A 674 -18.53 0.10 33.03
C GLU A 674 -17.05 0.47 33.19
N ASN A 675 -16.69 0.96 34.37
CA ASN A 675 -15.31 1.16 34.77
C ASN A 675 -14.85 -0.02 35.64
N LEU A 676 -14.01 -0.88 35.07
CA LEU A 676 -13.55 -2.12 35.69
C LEU A 676 -12.62 -1.86 36.90
N GLN A 677 -11.92 -0.73 36.91
CA GLN A 677 -11.01 -0.35 37.99
C GLN A 677 -11.77 0.08 39.26
N THR A 678 -12.80 0.91 39.09
CA THR A 678 -13.64 1.41 40.19
C THR A 678 -14.83 0.50 40.49
N LYS A 679 -15.12 -0.47 39.60
CA LYS A 679 -16.31 -1.32 39.60
C LYS A 679 -17.62 -0.53 39.54
N ARG A 680 -17.58 0.68 38.98
CA ARG A 680 -18.75 1.52 38.75
C ARG A 680 -19.36 1.12 37.41
N ASN A 681 -20.65 0.84 37.39
CA ASN A 681 -21.41 0.75 36.16
C ASN A 681 -22.69 1.58 36.23
N CYS A 682 -23.15 2.08 35.08
CA CYS A 682 -24.41 2.80 34.97
C CYS A 682 -24.93 2.76 33.54
N LYS A 683 -26.26 2.90 33.42
CA LYS A 683 -26.95 3.09 32.15
C LYS A 683 -27.27 4.58 32.00
N ILE A 684 -26.90 5.15 30.86
CA ILE A 684 -27.03 6.57 30.55
C ILE A 684 -27.97 6.71 29.35
N ASP A 685 -28.98 7.57 29.49
CA ASP A 685 -29.94 7.86 28.43
C ASP A 685 -29.35 8.90 27.47
N GLU A 686 -29.61 8.74 26.18
CA GLU A 686 -29.18 9.68 25.14
C GLU A 686 -29.60 11.13 25.45
N ARG A 687 -28.71 12.10 25.20
CA ARG A 687 -28.94 13.55 25.39
C ARG A 687 -29.40 13.96 26.80
N THR A 688 -29.21 13.10 27.81
CA THR A 688 -29.61 13.40 29.18
C THR A 688 -28.46 14.06 29.93
N ALA A 689 -28.55 15.38 30.12
CA ALA A 689 -27.55 16.15 30.86
C ALA A 689 -27.73 15.97 32.38
N GLY A 690 -26.66 15.61 33.09
CA GLY A 690 -26.62 15.41 34.56
C GLY A 690 -25.21 15.11 35.09
N GLU A 691 -25.07 14.82 36.39
CA GLU A 691 -23.81 14.33 36.98
C GLU A 691 -23.53 12.86 36.56
N SER A 692 -23.20 12.66 35.29
CA SER A 692 -22.92 11.36 34.66
C SER A 692 -21.43 11.25 34.27
N PRO A 693 -20.79 10.06 34.37
CA PRO A 693 -19.40 9.88 33.98
C PRO A 693 -19.18 10.00 32.46
N ALA A 694 -20.26 9.86 31.68
CA ALA A 694 -20.27 9.98 30.23
C ALA A 694 -21.53 10.72 29.75
N TYR A 695 -21.43 11.35 28.59
CA TYR A 695 -22.55 11.98 27.89
C TYR A 695 -22.45 11.66 26.40
N PHE A 696 -23.55 11.26 25.77
CA PHE A 696 -23.54 10.87 24.35
C PHE A 696 -24.81 11.32 23.63
N ALA A 697 -24.69 11.49 22.32
CA ALA A 697 -25.78 11.80 21.40
C ALA A 697 -25.52 11.13 20.04
N ALA A 698 -26.58 10.78 19.32
CA ALA A 698 -26.47 10.18 17.99
C ALA A 698 -27.54 10.73 17.04
N GLU A 699 -27.18 11.24 15.87
CA GLU A 699 -28.15 11.52 14.78
C GLU A 699 -27.53 11.14 13.44
N SER A 700 -26.83 12.07 12.79
CA SER A 700 -26.05 11.80 11.59
C SER A 700 -24.68 11.18 11.89
N ILE A 701 -24.19 11.40 13.11
CA ILE A 701 -22.94 10.87 13.68
C ILE A 701 -23.21 10.44 15.12
N ILE A 702 -22.26 9.72 15.73
CA ILE A 702 -22.28 9.41 17.16
C ILE A 702 -21.18 10.20 17.85
N GLU A 703 -21.53 10.89 18.93
CA GLU A 703 -20.60 11.69 19.72
C GLU A 703 -20.65 11.27 21.20
N LEU A 704 -19.47 11.20 21.82
CA LEU A 704 -19.29 10.79 23.21
C LEU A 704 -18.31 11.72 23.91
N ALA A 705 -18.66 12.13 25.13
CA ALA A 705 -17.78 12.85 26.04
C ALA A 705 -17.60 12.07 27.35
N LEU A 706 -16.34 11.84 27.74
CA LEU A 706 -15.93 11.09 28.93
C LEU A 706 -15.10 11.97 29.86
N SER A 707 -15.43 11.97 31.15
CA SER A 707 -14.71 12.75 32.18
C SER A 707 -13.38 12.08 32.55
N PHE A 708 -12.24 12.79 32.46
CA PHE A 708 -10.94 12.23 32.87
C PHE A 708 -10.91 11.78 34.33
N LYS A 709 -11.63 12.51 35.19
CA LYS A 709 -11.79 12.15 36.61
C LYS A 709 -12.43 10.76 36.76
N ASP A 710 -13.43 10.45 35.94
CA ASP A 710 -14.13 9.17 35.97
C ASP A 710 -13.37 8.06 35.20
N LEU A 711 -12.48 8.44 34.27
CA LEU A 711 -11.53 7.54 33.60
C LEU A 711 -10.31 7.18 34.46
N THR A 712 -10.15 7.82 35.63
CA THR A 712 -8.97 7.67 36.51
C THR A 712 -7.66 7.88 35.77
N LEU A 713 -7.63 8.88 34.87
CA LEU A 713 -6.47 9.31 34.11
C LEU A 713 -5.98 10.69 34.57
N ASN A 714 -4.65 10.85 34.65
CA ASN A 714 -3.99 12.10 35.02
C ASN A 714 -3.27 12.70 33.79
N PRO A 715 -2.96 14.01 33.81
CA PRO A 715 -2.09 14.61 32.81
C PRO A 715 -0.78 13.84 32.64
N GLY A 716 -0.43 13.51 31.40
CA GLY A 716 0.73 12.71 31.02
C GLY A 716 0.50 11.20 30.96
N ASP A 717 -0.65 10.69 31.38
CA ASP A 717 -0.98 9.26 31.22
C ASP A 717 -1.29 8.94 29.74
N ASP A 718 -0.93 7.73 29.30
CA ASP A 718 -1.38 7.17 28.02
C ASP A 718 -2.88 6.83 28.08
N LEU A 719 -3.61 7.25 27.06
CA LEU A 719 -4.98 6.83 26.80
C LEU A 719 -4.98 6.06 25.47
N ASN A 720 -5.11 4.74 25.59
CA ASN A 720 -5.24 3.82 24.46
C ASN A 720 -6.68 3.36 24.34
N PHE A 721 -7.23 3.27 23.14
CA PHE A 721 -8.59 2.79 22.98
C PHE A 721 -8.84 2.08 21.65
N SER A 722 -9.88 1.25 21.61
CA SER A 722 -10.37 0.63 20.39
C SER A 722 -11.90 0.70 20.37
N ILE A 723 -12.45 0.76 19.16
CA ILE A 723 -13.89 0.76 18.92
C ILE A 723 -14.25 -0.53 18.19
N THR A 724 -15.17 -1.30 18.74
CA THR A 724 -15.68 -2.53 18.14
C THR A 724 -17.16 -2.36 17.82
N ILE A 725 -17.55 -2.61 16.58
CA ILE A 725 -18.95 -2.75 16.19
C ILE A 725 -19.32 -4.22 16.24
N ASN A 726 -20.41 -4.53 16.94
CA ASN A 726 -20.94 -5.87 17.08
C ASN A 726 -22.37 -5.98 16.53
N GLN A 727 -22.72 -7.14 15.97
CA GLN A 727 -24.10 -7.47 15.61
C GLN A 727 -24.44 -8.86 16.14
N GLN A 728 -25.57 -8.99 16.84
CA GLN A 728 -26.02 -10.26 17.43
C GLN A 728 -24.96 -10.98 18.30
N GLY A 729 -24.07 -10.22 18.94
CA GLY A 729 -23.00 -10.75 19.80
C GLY A 729 -21.73 -11.20 19.06
N HIS A 730 -21.62 -10.90 17.76
CA HIS A 730 -20.43 -11.13 16.95
C HIS A 730 -19.74 -9.80 16.62
N GLU A 731 -18.42 -9.76 16.74
CA GLU A 731 -17.60 -8.65 16.27
C GLU A 731 -17.70 -8.58 14.73
N VAL A 732 -18.12 -7.43 14.24
CA VAL A 732 -18.30 -7.12 12.82
C VAL A 732 -17.15 -6.27 12.31
N GLN A 733 -16.74 -5.28 13.10
CA GLN A 733 -15.64 -4.39 12.76
C GLN A 733 -14.91 -3.99 14.03
N ARG A 734 -13.58 -4.02 14.01
CA ARG A 734 -12.74 -3.47 15.08
C ARG A 734 -11.88 -2.35 14.51
N ILE A 735 -11.76 -1.26 15.26
CA ILE A 735 -11.01 -0.06 14.88
C ILE A 735 -10.05 0.31 16.01
N PRO A 736 -8.73 0.31 15.76
CA PRO A 736 -8.09 -0.18 14.53
C PRO A 736 -8.28 -1.70 14.35
N ALA A 737 -8.05 -2.23 13.16
CA ALA A 737 -8.17 -3.68 12.90
C ALA A 737 -7.28 -4.51 13.85
N SER A 738 -6.11 -3.97 14.18
CA SER A 738 -5.21 -4.48 15.23
C SER A 738 -4.70 -3.32 16.09
N GLY A 739 -4.51 -3.56 17.40
CA GLY A 739 -3.92 -2.57 18.30
C GLY A 739 -4.91 -1.55 18.87
N TYR A 740 -4.44 -0.36 19.25
CA TYR A 740 -5.25 0.70 19.90
C TYR A 740 -4.93 2.09 19.34
N LEU A 741 -5.93 2.95 19.15
CA LEU A 741 -5.70 4.39 18.94
C LEU A 741 -5.12 5.02 20.21
N HIS A 742 -4.24 6.00 20.05
CA HIS A 742 -3.51 6.62 21.16
C HIS A 742 -3.72 8.13 21.25
N LEU A 743 -3.71 8.64 22.49
CA LEU A 743 -3.41 10.02 22.83
C LEU A 743 -2.75 10.12 24.22
N ILE A 744 -2.00 11.19 24.46
CA ILE A 744 -1.49 11.55 25.79
C ILE A 744 -2.47 12.51 26.44
N VAL A 745 -2.86 12.25 27.69
CA VAL A 745 -3.74 13.16 28.44
C VAL A 745 -3.02 14.50 28.63
N PRO A 746 -3.58 15.62 28.15
CA PRO A 746 -2.85 16.88 28.05
C PRO A 746 -2.62 17.51 29.43
N ASP A 747 -1.51 18.22 29.58
CA ASP A 747 -1.27 19.13 30.71
C ASP A 747 -2.21 20.35 30.62
N PRO A 748 -2.72 20.90 31.74
CA PRO A 748 -3.53 22.12 31.73
C PRO A 748 -2.90 23.36 31.06
N ASN A 749 -1.60 23.35 30.77
CA ASN A 749 -0.86 24.41 30.07
C ASN A 749 -0.54 24.06 28.60
N LEU A 750 -1.24 23.09 27.99
CA LEU A 750 -1.05 22.65 26.59
C LEU A 750 -0.95 23.84 25.63
N GLU A 751 -1.91 24.77 25.69
CA GLU A 751 -1.98 25.93 24.80
C GLU A 751 -0.86 26.95 25.08
N ASP A 752 -0.48 27.14 26.34
CA ASP A 752 0.57 28.09 26.74
C ASP A 752 1.97 27.65 26.25
N ARG A 753 2.19 26.35 26.07
CA ARG A 753 3.44 25.81 25.50
C ARG A 753 3.56 26.04 24.00
N MET A 754 2.45 26.03 23.27
CA MET A 754 2.44 26.19 21.80
C MET A 754 2.53 27.67 21.37
N TRP A 755 2.28 28.62 22.29
CA TRP A 755 2.48 30.06 22.07
C TRP A 755 3.91 30.55 22.34
N TYR A 756 4.78 29.67 22.85
CA TYR A 756 6.21 29.89 23.03
C TYR A 756 7.04 29.08 22.01
N VAL A 757 6.73 29.24 20.71
CA VAL A 757 7.60 28.82 19.60
C VAL A 757 7.71 29.93 18.58
#